data_AF-A0A7S1ZQ78-F1
#
_entry.id   AF-A0A7S1ZQ78-F1
#
_cell.length_a   1.000
_cell.length_b   1.000
_cell.length_c   1.000
_cell.angle_alpha   90.00
_cell.angle_beta   90.00
_cell.angle_gamma   90.00
#
_symmetry.space_group_name_H-M   'P 1'
#
loop_
_entity.id
_entity.type
_entity.pdbx_description
1 polymer ?
#
loop_
_entity_poly.entity_id
_entity_poly.type
_entity_poly.pdbx_seq_one_letter_code
_entity_poly.pdbx_strand_id
1 'polypeptide(L)'
;GKEHRKKRNESIDLSIYTWKPSSDHDCNNSDKIKSKFSVWDFKPSSDDLSSDDDSSACPGRHHATQSLFFTSNSLFLLFWDLGVKNRKSWRCGAFPKCAKHEEQKTYVSSSDEGNYFTVGTNHAQADCELENDIVKNVLFWVDCIRQLHLVNTIILPIASFDDEFDENEAKRRCEIMKKLLMKQCENTYSVKLGDVPNLMFDQGAGDGILRINATTTNGVKLLQKVICRISVGDRFCQGHLGTVVPRVSQKILAVLQKLKQEFKIVKVDHILTRVNLQIKSEVKLIELQDSLIYWSEIGEILYFGEPGHSVPNGNHNLLADFVVLCPKWFISAISCIMRKGLGDELRKLHTDQHQKNPFVSWWNDTSNCAAITPDDCVQLWRTMEFMPNLGLNVEKTRDDRSHLEVFEFLQSLLARFNMLLPIAITADPTKAGNDDTSDFCHQDMIDNDHSLSARGSAETTFFLAPGIFPSKIPQDVWSYRHSDSWHMILSHSWLFKDTAPPGMIEQIFKSTIIDLSTSICASRCPSHRHNAQNMGGSGFSGTTCRHRYLRTAKCWKNAFFLEVGIRLESEKRHTQQSSVKIFVHLDDKKSDFCIRSSGMTQSMRRLTVSAKGLTSNSGTYIWKGGLEQVIQSTDHVIENTFGWTAIREIVCSQCLAEKSCKSACVWKKDYIKRCLKEGRPTVWCQDGHKVELSVICGKLPNGMHSNDRIIERNPSRRIQHCISSVVIVGLWDHNTKSLRSLGSGFVVDNNKGLIITAAHTLIEMEKTENFGEVHGRPRIGVIDSKTKEPFWYSAEIVVRNQDEVDACVLRITQESKCDFKSKRVGKLKIATDGCGNDENVWILGYSQKESPINIESPRGYVIRSFMNMQPERGRRSFQPRQEIVIVCPNATFGHSGGPCVNREGNVVGILSRGDPIDNKRFLVPSNQLKLLYKQATEQK
;
A
#
# COMPACT_ATOMS: atom_id res chain seq x y z
N GLY A 1 41.88 16.21 2.84
CA GLY A 1 40.95 17.30 3.22
C GLY A 1 39.83 16.73 4.06
N LYS A 2 40.01 16.69 5.39
CA LYS A 2 38.99 16.34 6.38
C LYS A 2 39.10 17.40 7.47
N GLU A 3 38.33 18.47 7.34
CA GLU A 3 37.81 19.31 8.43
C GLU A 3 36.99 20.45 7.81
N HIS A 4 35.85 20.76 8.43
CA HIS A 4 34.69 21.53 7.90
C HIS A 4 33.71 20.76 7.00
N ARG A 5 33.14 19.67 7.52
CA ARG A 5 31.79 19.24 7.11
C ARG A 5 30.76 19.99 7.98
N LYS A 6 30.36 21.20 7.56
CA LYS A 6 28.98 21.65 7.85
C LYS A 6 28.05 20.54 7.33
N LYS A 7 26.95 20.24 8.05
CA LYS A 7 25.88 19.31 7.60
C LYS A 7 25.55 19.63 6.14
N ARG A 8 26.18 18.92 5.20
CA ARG A 8 25.85 19.04 3.77
C ARG A 8 24.55 18.27 3.65
N ASN A 9 23.50 18.99 3.30
CA ASN A 9 22.23 18.39 2.88
C ASN A 9 22.53 17.22 1.94
N GLU A 10 21.82 16.11 2.12
CA GLU A 10 21.90 14.86 1.35
C GLU A 10 21.59 15.10 -0.14
N SER A 11 22.49 15.76 -0.86
CA SER A 11 22.31 16.09 -2.27
C SER A 11 22.54 14.86 -3.13
N ILE A 12 21.88 14.81 -4.30
CA ILE A 12 22.24 13.89 -5.37
C ILE A 12 23.70 14.18 -5.77
N ASP A 13 24.58 13.18 -5.64
CA ASP A 13 26.00 13.30 -5.94
C ASP A 13 26.25 12.82 -7.37
N LEU A 14 26.26 13.79 -8.29
CA LEU A 14 26.65 13.57 -9.69
C LEU A 14 28.00 14.24 -9.95
N SER A 15 28.92 13.45 -10.49
CA SER A 15 30.18 13.94 -11.03
C SER A 15 30.15 13.87 -12.55
N ILE A 16 30.39 14.99 -13.23
CA ILE A 16 30.53 15.04 -14.69
C ILE A 16 31.97 15.39 -15.02
N TYR A 17 32.60 14.58 -15.85
CA TYR A 17 33.97 14.82 -16.32
C TYR A 17 34.12 14.46 -17.79
N THR A 18 35.10 15.10 -18.44
CA THR A 18 35.48 14.75 -19.80
C THR A 18 36.64 13.77 -19.76
N TRP A 19 36.52 12.66 -20.49
CA TRP A 19 37.59 11.71 -20.68
C TRP A 19 38.04 11.68 -22.15
N LYS A 20 39.35 11.65 -22.38
CA LYS A 20 39.97 11.48 -23.68
C LYS A 20 40.91 10.28 -23.60
N PRO A 21 40.72 9.22 -24.39
CA PRO A 21 41.64 8.10 -24.42
C PRO A 21 43.05 8.59 -24.82
N SER A 22 44.08 8.06 -24.17
CA SER A 22 45.47 8.30 -24.56
C SER A 22 45.76 7.74 -25.96
N SER A 23 46.54 8.48 -26.76
CA SER A 23 46.92 8.10 -28.13
C SER A 23 47.91 6.94 -28.22
N ASP A 24 48.51 6.53 -27.10
CA ASP A 24 49.66 5.60 -27.05
C ASP A 24 49.28 4.11 -27.15
N HIS A 25 48.06 3.79 -27.55
CA HIS A 25 47.57 2.41 -27.60
C HIS A 25 47.23 1.98 -29.02
N ASP A 26 48.26 1.59 -29.79
CA ASP A 26 48.30 0.53 -30.82
C ASP A 26 47.04 0.25 -31.67
N CYS A 27 46.19 1.24 -31.96
CA CYS A 27 45.32 1.21 -33.14
C CYS A 27 46.16 1.62 -34.36
N ASN A 28 47.16 0.79 -34.65
CA ASN A 28 47.99 0.89 -35.85
C ASN A 28 47.05 0.87 -37.06
N ASN A 29 47.11 1.93 -37.87
CA ASN A 29 46.43 2.18 -39.17
C ASN A 29 45.12 2.98 -39.24
N SER A 30 44.59 3.60 -38.18
CA SER A 30 43.55 4.63 -38.34
C SER A 30 44.00 5.98 -37.81
N ASP A 31 44.76 6.70 -38.62
CA ASP A 31 44.93 8.14 -38.48
C ASP A 31 43.55 8.83 -38.35
N LYS A 32 43.40 9.68 -37.32
CA LYS A 32 42.53 10.89 -37.24
C LYS A 32 41.18 10.91 -36.50
N ILE A 33 40.70 9.88 -35.78
CA ILE A 33 39.49 10.09 -34.93
C ILE A 33 39.88 10.28 -33.47
N LYS A 34 39.89 11.54 -33.00
CA LYS A 34 40.07 11.89 -31.58
C LYS A 34 38.72 11.79 -30.85
N SER A 35 38.43 10.64 -30.25
CA SER A 35 37.22 10.47 -29.44
C SER A 35 37.30 11.27 -28.13
N LYS A 36 36.19 11.92 -27.76
CA LYS A 36 35.99 12.62 -26.48
C LYS A 36 34.72 12.07 -25.84
N PHE A 37 34.79 11.69 -24.57
CA PHE A 37 33.66 11.15 -23.83
C PHE A 37 33.25 12.13 -22.72
N SER A 38 31.95 12.35 -22.58
CA SER A 38 31.37 12.98 -21.39
C SER A 38 30.91 11.87 -20.45
N VAL A 39 31.51 11.79 -19.27
CA VAL A 39 31.23 10.73 -18.30
C VAL A 39 30.38 11.30 -17.16
N TRP A 40 29.25 10.66 -16.94
CA TRP A 40 28.26 11.02 -15.92
C TRP A 40 28.25 9.93 -14.85
N ASP A 41 28.87 10.23 -13.70
CA ASP A 41 29.04 9.29 -12.58
C ASP A 41 28.08 9.62 -11.44
N PHE A 42 27.17 8.69 -11.15
CA PHE A 42 26.18 8.78 -10.09
C PHE A 42 26.68 8.07 -8.84
N LYS A 43 27.12 8.84 -7.84
CA LYS A 43 27.68 8.27 -6.62
C LYS A 43 26.58 7.91 -5.61
N PRO A 44 26.66 6.73 -4.96
CA PRO A 44 25.82 6.42 -3.82
C PRO A 44 26.12 7.40 -2.67
N SER A 45 25.10 7.74 -1.88
CA SER A 45 25.28 8.64 -0.74
C SER A 45 26.19 7.97 0.30
N SER A 46 27.14 8.73 0.88
CA SER A 46 28.11 8.16 1.84
C SER A 46 27.49 7.67 3.14
N ASP A 47 26.28 8.15 3.45
CA ASP A 47 25.64 7.96 4.76
C ASP A 47 24.73 6.72 4.78
N ASP A 48 24.47 6.11 3.61
CA ASP A 48 23.63 4.92 3.45
C ASP A 48 24.41 3.59 3.60
N LEU A 49 25.72 3.64 3.85
CA LEU A 49 26.57 2.45 3.99
C LEU A 49 26.49 1.77 5.38
N SER A 50 25.84 2.39 6.36
CA SER A 50 25.85 1.92 7.76
C SER A 50 24.55 1.28 8.25
N SER A 51 23.50 1.22 7.43
CA SER A 51 22.25 0.55 7.82
C SER A 51 22.17 -0.83 7.16
N ASP A 52 22.12 -1.88 7.97
CA ASP A 52 21.81 -3.28 7.57
C ASP A 52 20.40 -3.46 6.96
N ASP A 53 19.73 -2.38 6.54
CA ASP A 53 18.43 -2.43 5.89
C ASP A 53 18.61 -2.94 4.45
N ASP A 54 18.70 -4.27 4.36
CA ASP A 54 18.56 -5.09 3.18
C ASP A 54 17.45 -4.50 2.29
N SER A 55 17.80 -3.91 1.13
CA SER A 55 17.20 -4.29 -0.17
C SER A 55 16.85 -3.26 -1.26
N SER A 56 17.45 -2.06 -1.34
CA SER A 56 17.33 -1.27 -2.58
C SER A 56 18.69 -1.00 -3.23
N ALA A 57 18.78 -1.21 -4.55
CA ALA A 57 19.96 -1.04 -5.41
C ALA A 57 20.58 0.38 -5.45
N CYS A 58 20.09 1.28 -4.62
CA CYS A 58 20.67 2.53 -4.14
C CYS A 58 19.79 2.93 -2.96
N PRO A 59 20.15 2.62 -1.70
CA PRO A 59 19.37 3.13 -0.58
C PRO A 59 19.36 4.65 -0.71
N GLY A 60 18.16 5.23 -0.77
CA GLY A 60 17.97 6.68 -0.72
C GLY A 60 17.72 7.45 -2.02
N ARG A 61 17.76 6.86 -3.23
CA ARG A 61 17.42 7.62 -4.46
C ARG A 61 16.49 6.87 -5.41
N HIS A 62 15.43 7.55 -5.84
CA HIS A 62 14.44 7.03 -6.79
C HIS A 62 15.04 6.95 -8.21
N HIS A 63 14.80 5.85 -8.92
CA HIS A 63 15.37 5.59 -10.26
C HIS A 63 15.07 6.73 -11.25
N ALA A 64 13.87 7.32 -11.19
CA ALA A 64 13.50 8.45 -12.04
C ALA A 64 14.44 9.66 -11.96
N THR A 65 15.11 9.86 -10.82
CA THR A 65 16.10 10.93 -10.67
C THR A 65 17.31 10.73 -11.58
N GLN A 66 17.73 9.48 -11.80
CA GLN A 66 18.82 9.17 -12.73
C GLN A 66 18.33 9.22 -14.18
N SER A 67 17.10 8.76 -14.42
CA SER A 67 16.45 8.76 -15.74
C SER A 67 16.40 10.16 -16.38
N LEU A 68 16.40 11.24 -15.59
CA LEU A 68 16.48 12.62 -16.08
C LEU A 68 17.72 12.92 -16.94
N PHE A 69 18.79 12.15 -16.76
CA PHE A 69 20.07 12.36 -17.44
C PHE A 69 20.31 11.32 -18.53
N PHE A 70 19.38 10.39 -18.72
CA PHE A 70 19.52 9.34 -19.71
C PHE A 70 19.07 9.90 -21.05
N THR A 71 19.95 9.85 -22.04
CA THR A 71 19.70 10.34 -23.39
C THR A 71 19.94 9.24 -24.42
N SER A 72 19.36 9.41 -25.61
CA SER A 72 19.67 8.60 -26.77
C SER A 72 21.16 8.72 -27.14
N ASN A 73 21.66 7.74 -27.89
CA ASN A 73 23.05 7.70 -28.37
C ASN A 73 24.09 7.66 -27.23
N SER A 74 23.69 7.14 -26.07
CA SER A 74 24.54 6.99 -24.89
C SER A 74 25.07 5.56 -24.71
N LEU A 75 26.22 5.45 -24.05
CA LEU A 75 26.78 4.19 -23.57
C LEU A 75 26.60 4.11 -22.05
N PHE A 76 25.78 3.15 -21.60
CA PHE A 76 25.56 2.88 -20.19
C PHE A 76 26.52 1.80 -19.70
N LEU A 77 27.34 2.13 -18.71
CA LEU A 77 28.24 1.19 -18.05
C LEU A 77 27.58 0.72 -16.75
N LEU A 78 27.17 -0.55 -16.70
CA LEU A 78 26.47 -1.11 -15.54
C LEU A 78 27.44 -1.94 -14.69
N PHE A 79 27.95 -1.35 -13.62
CA PHE A 79 28.88 -2.01 -12.70
C PHE A 79 28.12 -2.83 -11.65
N TRP A 80 28.51 -4.09 -11.48
CA TRP A 80 28.02 -4.96 -10.42
C TRP A 80 29.18 -5.59 -9.67
N ASP A 81 29.14 -5.54 -8.34
CA ASP A 81 30.18 -6.04 -7.43
C ASP A 81 30.22 -7.56 -7.28
N LEU A 82 29.68 -8.27 -8.29
CA LEU A 82 29.43 -9.71 -8.25
C LEU A 82 28.56 -10.16 -7.07
N GLY A 83 27.80 -9.27 -6.41
CA GLY A 83 26.97 -9.64 -5.27
C GLY A 83 27.81 -10.02 -4.04
N VAL A 84 29.01 -9.44 -3.92
CA VAL A 84 29.95 -9.74 -2.83
C VAL A 84 29.32 -9.54 -1.44
N LYS A 85 28.49 -8.51 -1.30
CA LYS A 85 27.77 -8.21 -0.06
C LYS A 85 26.67 -9.23 0.28
N ASN A 86 26.15 -9.96 -0.71
CA ASN A 86 25.13 -10.97 -0.50
C ASN A 86 25.76 -12.31 -0.12
N ARG A 87 26.12 -12.47 1.16
CA ARG A 87 26.72 -13.71 1.70
C ARG A 87 25.86 -14.96 1.47
N LYS A 88 24.54 -14.84 1.31
CA LYS A 88 23.65 -15.98 1.03
C LYS A 88 23.84 -16.56 -0.38
N SER A 89 24.48 -15.80 -1.28
CA SER A 89 24.80 -16.24 -2.65
C SER A 89 26.08 -17.08 -2.76
N TRP A 90 26.81 -17.25 -1.64
CA TRP A 90 28.11 -17.90 -1.62
C TRP A 90 27.95 -19.42 -1.53
N ARG A 91 28.69 -20.17 -2.36
CA ARG A 91 28.74 -21.63 -2.27
C ARG A 91 29.65 -22.06 -1.10
N CYS A 92 29.30 -23.15 -0.42
CA CYS A 92 30.12 -23.71 0.64
C CYS A 92 31.52 -24.06 0.10
N GLY A 93 32.57 -23.47 0.67
CA GLY A 93 33.96 -23.67 0.25
C GLY A 93 34.58 -22.51 -0.53
N ALA A 94 33.78 -21.56 -1.04
CA ALA A 94 34.26 -20.34 -1.69
C ALA A 94 34.46 -19.21 -0.66
N PHE A 95 35.28 -19.45 0.37
CA PHE A 95 35.59 -18.41 1.37
C PHE A 95 36.67 -17.46 0.84
N PRO A 96 36.64 -16.17 1.20
CA PRO A 96 37.59 -15.19 0.72
C PRO A 96 38.96 -15.52 1.31
N LYS A 97 40.01 -15.37 0.51
CA LYS A 97 41.41 -15.56 0.95
C LYS A 97 41.78 -14.67 2.17
N CYS A 98 41.01 -13.62 2.43
CA CYS A 98 41.23 -12.65 3.52
C CYS A 98 40.45 -12.90 4.81
N ALA A 99 39.58 -13.92 4.89
CA ALA A 99 38.91 -14.27 6.14
C ALA A 99 39.86 -15.01 7.10
N LYS A 100 40.91 -14.33 7.55
CA LYS A 100 41.77 -14.80 8.62
C LYS A 100 41.01 -14.68 9.95
N HIS A 101 40.61 -15.82 10.51
CA HIS A 101 40.55 -16.04 11.96
C HIS A 101 39.73 -15.04 12.82
N GLU A 102 38.48 -14.73 12.47
CA GLU A 102 37.50 -14.37 13.50
C GLU A 102 36.44 -15.45 13.61
N GLU A 103 36.54 -16.20 14.70
CA GLU A 103 35.72 -17.34 15.09
C GLU A 103 34.22 -17.00 15.10
N GLN A 104 33.50 -17.22 14.00
CA GLN A 104 32.06 -17.50 14.09
C GLN A 104 31.87 -18.94 14.59
N LYS A 105 32.00 -19.11 15.90
CA LYS A 105 31.44 -20.24 16.67
C LYS A 105 29.91 -20.15 16.67
N THR A 106 29.26 -20.19 15.51
CA THR A 106 27.84 -20.58 15.45
C THR A 106 27.79 -22.10 15.44
N TYR A 107 27.51 -22.62 16.64
CA TYR A 107 27.20 -23.99 17.01
C TYR A 107 26.30 -24.69 15.96
N VAL A 108 26.90 -25.31 14.93
CA VAL A 108 26.24 -26.37 14.17
C VAL A 108 26.61 -27.65 14.89
N SER A 109 25.69 -28.16 15.70
CA SER A 109 25.85 -29.41 16.44
C SER A 109 26.13 -30.55 15.44
N SER A 110 27.38 -31.00 15.43
CA SER A 110 27.86 -32.11 14.64
C SER A 110 27.47 -33.44 15.29
N SER A 111 26.47 -34.13 14.73
CA SER A 111 26.29 -35.56 14.95
C SER A 111 25.49 -36.24 13.84
N ASP A 112 25.80 -35.97 12.57
CA ASP A 112 25.32 -36.81 11.47
C ASP A 112 26.33 -36.79 10.31
N GLU A 113 27.33 -37.67 10.41
CA GLU A 113 28.19 -38.03 9.28
C GLU A 113 27.36 -38.88 8.30
N GLY A 114 26.97 -38.33 7.16
CA GLY A 114 26.38 -39.16 6.10
C GLY A 114 25.56 -38.51 4.98
N ASN A 115 25.51 -37.17 4.83
CA ASN A 115 24.54 -36.57 3.90
C ASN A 115 25.18 -35.84 2.70
N TYR A 116 25.69 -36.59 1.72
CA TYR A 116 26.10 -36.05 0.40
C TYR A 116 24.95 -35.34 -0.34
N PHE A 117 23.68 -35.55 0.05
CA PHE A 117 22.52 -34.88 -0.54
C PHE A 117 22.37 -33.40 -0.13
N THR A 118 22.99 -32.93 0.97
CA THR A 118 22.81 -31.54 1.46
C THR A 118 23.69 -30.52 0.72
N VAL A 119 24.79 -30.96 0.09
CA VAL A 119 25.69 -30.06 -0.65
C VAL A 119 25.00 -29.53 -1.92
N GLY A 120 24.29 -30.41 -2.64
CA GLY A 120 23.56 -30.02 -3.86
C GLY A 120 22.44 -29.00 -3.59
N THR A 121 21.72 -29.14 -2.48
CA THR A 121 20.65 -28.20 -2.10
C THR A 121 21.21 -26.83 -1.72
N ASN A 122 22.37 -26.78 -1.06
CA ASN A 122 23.01 -25.52 -0.68
C ASN A 122 23.50 -24.73 -1.91
N HIS A 123 24.03 -25.40 -2.92
CA HIS A 123 24.46 -24.74 -4.17
C HIS A 123 23.29 -24.15 -4.95
N ALA A 124 22.17 -24.88 -5.05
CA ALA A 124 20.98 -24.37 -5.71
C ALA A 124 20.37 -23.17 -4.97
N GLN A 125 20.42 -23.17 -3.64
CA GLN A 125 20.00 -22.01 -2.84
C GLN A 125 20.91 -20.81 -3.05
N ALA A 126 22.23 -21.01 -3.08
CA ALA A 126 23.21 -19.97 -3.38
C ALA A 126 23.03 -19.39 -4.79
N ASP A 127 22.79 -20.24 -5.80
CA ASP A 127 22.46 -19.80 -7.17
C ASP A 127 21.16 -18.97 -7.18
N CYS A 128 20.13 -19.39 -6.44
CA CYS A 128 18.86 -18.67 -6.37
C CYS A 128 18.99 -17.29 -5.70
N GLU A 129 19.73 -17.20 -4.59
CA GLU A 129 19.99 -15.92 -3.92
C GLU A 129 20.89 -15.00 -4.77
N LEU A 130 21.77 -15.57 -5.61
CA LEU A 130 22.55 -14.83 -6.60
C LEU A 130 21.68 -14.29 -7.74
N GLU A 131 20.79 -15.11 -8.29
CA GLU A 131 19.83 -14.68 -9.31
C GLU A 131 18.96 -13.52 -8.80
N ASN A 132 18.50 -13.59 -7.54
CA ASN A 132 17.75 -12.50 -6.91
C ASN A 132 18.56 -11.21 -6.80
N ASP A 133 19.86 -11.32 -6.48
CA ASP A 133 20.76 -10.16 -6.41
C ASP A 133 20.92 -9.49 -7.77
N ILE A 134 21.19 -10.28 -8.82
CA ILE A 134 21.32 -9.80 -10.20
C ILE A 134 20.02 -9.15 -10.66
N VAL A 135 18.88 -9.79 -10.42
CA VAL A 135 17.55 -9.25 -10.72
C VAL A 135 17.38 -7.84 -10.14
N LYS A 136 17.73 -7.69 -8.87
CA LYS A 136 17.49 -6.47 -8.10
C LYS A 136 18.48 -5.36 -8.39
N ASN A 137 19.75 -5.70 -8.63
CA ASN A 137 20.84 -4.73 -8.75
C ASN A 137 21.28 -4.50 -10.20
N VAL A 138 21.03 -5.44 -11.11
CA VAL A 138 21.45 -5.37 -12.52
C VAL A 138 20.23 -5.24 -13.43
N LEU A 139 19.33 -6.24 -13.43
CA LEU A 139 18.18 -6.22 -14.34
C LEU A 139 17.23 -5.05 -14.09
N PHE A 140 17.08 -4.63 -12.83
CA PHE A 140 16.35 -3.41 -12.49
C PHE A 140 16.81 -2.19 -13.30
N TRP A 141 18.13 -1.95 -13.41
CA TRP A 141 18.67 -0.81 -14.15
C TRP A 141 18.54 -1.00 -15.66
N VAL A 142 18.70 -2.23 -16.14
CA VAL A 142 18.44 -2.56 -17.55
C VAL A 142 17.00 -2.23 -17.90
N ASP A 143 16.04 -2.62 -17.06
CA ASP A 143 14.62 -2.34 -17.26
C ASP A 143 14.33 -0.82 -17.20
N CYS A 144 14.92 -0.09 -16.23
CA CYS A 144 14.82 1.37 -16.14
C CYS A 144 15.30 2.08 -17.42
N ILE A 145 16.44 1.67 -17.99
CA ILE A 145 16.99 2.30 -19.21
C ILE A 145 16.11 1.96 -20.42
N ARG A 146 15.62 0.72 -20.51
CA ARG A 146 14.78 0.26 -21.63
C ARG A 146 13.41 0.94 -21.65
N GLN A 147 12.81 1.20 -20.50
CA GLN A 147 11.52 1.90 -20.39
C GLN A 147 11.53 3.34 -20.95
N LEU A 148 12.72 3.94 -21.09
CA LEU A 148 12.84 5.29 -21.66
C LEU A 148 12.83 5.32 -23.18
N HIS A 149 12.78 4.15 -23.86
CA HIS A 149 12.76 4.03 -25.32
C HIS A 149 13.87 4.84 -26.02
N LEU A 150 15.07 4.83 -25.42
CA LEU A 150 16.22 5.57 -25.93
C LEU A 150 16.75 4.92 -27.22
N VAL A 151 17.00 5.74 -28.23
CA VAL A 151 17.44 5.31 -29.55
C VAL A 151 18.96 5.15 -29.57
N ASN A 152 19.48 4.15 -30.29
CA ASN A 152 20.91 3.89 -30.48
C ASN A 152 21.73 3.78 -29.18
N THR A 153 21.08 3.40 -28.09
CA THR A 153 21.71 3.27 -26.77
C THR A 153 22.31 1.89 -26.58
N ILE A 154 23.47 1.82 -25.92
CA ILE A 154 24.15 0.56 -25.58
C ILE A 154 24.21 0.40 -24.06
N ILE A 155 23.98 -0.83 -23.58
CA ILE A 155 24.22 -1.21 -22.18
C ILE A 155 25.37 -2.21 -22.16
N LEU A 156 26.45 -1.87 -21.45
CA LEU A 156 27.62 -2.72 -21.24
C LEU A 156 27.66 -3.17 -19.76
N PRO A 157 27.28 -4.43 -19.46
CA PRO A 157 27.40 -4.99 -18.12
C PRO A 157 28.87 -5.26 -17.77
N ILE A 158 29.30 -4.82 -16.59
CA ILE A 158 30.67 -4.93 -16.09
C ILE A 158 30.64 -5.54 -14.69
N ALA A 159 31.39 -6.62 -14.51
CA ALA A 159 31.62 -7.23 -13.21
C ALA A 159 32.84 -6.58 -12.54
N SER A 160 32.62 -5.85 -11.45
CA SER A 160 33.67 -5.37 -10.56
C SER A 160 33.95 -6.44 -9.51
N PHE A 161 35.20 -6.86 -9.37
CA PHE A 161 35.59 -7.89 -8.39
C PHE A 161 36.90 -7.49 -7.71
N ASP A 162 36.88 -7.39 -6.38
CA ASP A 162 38.05 -6.97 -5.57
C ASP A 162 38.84 -8.18 -5.02
N ASP A 163 39.14 -9.17 -5.89
CA ASP A 163 39.84 -10.43 -5.55
C ASP A 163 39.22 -11.25 -4.40
N GLU A 164 38.00 -10.92 -3.94
CA GLU A 164 37.30 -11.66 -2.89
C GLU A 164 36.88 -13.07 -3.34
N PHE A 165 36.62 -13.23 -4.64
CA PHE A 165 36.23 -14.50 -5.26
C PHE A 165 37.39 -15.09 -6.06
N ASP A 166 37.51 -16.41 -6.06
CA ASP A 166 38.38 -17.10 -7.02
C ASP A 166 37.82 -17.02 -8.45
N GLU A 167 38.67 -17.38 -9.42
CA GLU A 167 38.34 -17.30 -10.85
C GLU A 167 37.11 -18.13 -11.24
N ASN A 168 36.89 -19.29 -10.58
CA ASN A 168 35.77 -20.18 -10.89
C ASN A 168 34.46 -19.60 -10.37
N GLU A 169 34.45 -19.06 -9.16
CA GLU A 169 33.26 -18.42 -8.58
C GLU A 169 32.91 -17.12 -9.31
N ALA A 170 33.91 -16.30 -9.66
CA ALA A 170 33.70 -15.10 -10.47
C ALA A 170 33.10 -15.45 -11.85
N LYS A 171 33.62 -16.49 -12.50
CA LYS A 171 33.09 -17.01 -13.77
C LYS A 171 31.64 -17.48 -13.64
N ARG A 172 31.31 -18.29 -12.63
CA ARG A 172 29.93 -18.74 -12.35
C ARG A 172 28.98 -17.55 -12.24
N ARG A 173 29.36 -16.52 -11.47
CA ARG A 173 28.52 -15.34 -11.25
C ARG A 173 28.28 -14.57 -12.54
N CYS A 174 29.32 -14.42 -13.37
CA CYS A 174 29.21 -13.80 -14.69
C CYS A 174 28.32 -14.60 -15.65
N GLU A 175 28.43 -15.93 -15.66
CA GLU A 175 27.60 -16.82 -16.48
C GLU A 175 26.12 -16.73 -16.10
N ILE A 176 25.79 -16.73 -14.80
CA ILE A 176 24.40 -16.56 -14.32
C ILE A 176 23.86 -15.18 -14.70
N MET A 177 24.65 -14.11 -14.52
CA MET A 177 24.25 -12.76 -14.93
C MET A 177 23.97 -12.67 -16.43
N LYS A 178 24.88 -13.20 -17.26
CA LYS A 178 24.71 -13.23 -18.72
C LYS A 178 23.47 -14.02 -19.14
N LYS A 179 23.24 -15.19 -18.54
CA LYS A 179 22.05 -16.01 -18.80
C LYS A 179 20.76 -15.25 -18.50
N LEU A 180 20.69 -14.58 -17.36
CA LEU A 180 19.51 -13.79 -16.96
C LEU A 180 19.30 -12.58 -17.89
N LEU A 181 20.37 -11.89 -18.26
CA LEU A 181 20.32 -10.77 -19.20
C LEU A 181 19.82 -11.20 -20.59
N MET A 182 20.33 -12.31 -21.12
CA MET A 182 19.88 -12.88 -22.41
C MET A 182 18.40 -13.26 -22.36
N LYS A 183 17.97 -13.93 -21.30
CA LYS A 183 16.54 -14.24 -21.08
C LYS A 183 15.67 -12.98 -21.04
N GLN A 184 16.15 -11.91 -20.40
CA GLN A 184 15.45 -10.63 -20.35
C GLN A 184 15.36 -9.95 -21.73
N CYS A 185 16.34 -10.15 -22.61
CA CYS A 185 16.25 -9.70 -24.00
C CYS A 185 15.20 -10.51 -24.79
N GLU A 186 15.16 -11.84 -24.63
CA GLU A 186 14.19 -12.74 -25.27
C GLU A 186 12.73 -12.48 -24.87
N ASN A 187 12.49 -12.08 -23.62
CA ASN A 187 11.14 -11.81 -23.13
C ASN A 187 10.50 -10.54 -23.73
N THR A 188 11.27 -9.62 -24.32
CA THR A 188 10.79 -8.29 -24.75
C THR A 188 10.39 -8.21 -26.23
N TYR A 189 10.40 -9.34 -26.96
CA TYR A 189 10.16 -9.39 -28.42
C TYR A 189 8.74 -8.96 -28.89
N SER A 190 7.89 -8.42 -28.01
CA SER A 190 6.59 -7.83 -28.38
C SER A 190 6.66 -6.33 -28.73
N VAL A 191 7.78 -5.64 -28.45
CA VAL A 191 7.99 -4.24 -28.81
C VAL A 191 8.70 -4.15 -30.18
N LYS A 192 8.32 -3.18 -31.03
CA LYS A 192 8.89 -3.01 -32.38
C LYS A 192 10.43 -3.03 -32.33
N LEU A 193 11.04 -3.78 -33.25
CA LEU A 193 12.45 -4.22 -33.27
C LEU A 193 13.53 -3.11 -33.34
N GLY A 194 13.17 -1.83 -33.20
CA GLY A 194 14.08 -0.68 -33.36
C GLY A 194 14.33 0.16 -32.11
N ASP A 195 13.52 0.03 -31.05
CA ASP A 195 13.46 1.05 -29.97
C ASP A 195 14.00 0.55 -28.62
N VAL A 196 14.83 -0.49 -28.63
CA VAL A 196 15.33 -1.12 -27.40
C VAL A 196 16.86 -0.97 -27.30
N PRO A 197 17.39 -0.48 -26.16
CA PRO A 197 18.82 -0.46 -25.89
C PRO A 197 19.51 -1.80 -26.18
N ASN A 198 20.62 -1.76 -26.91
CA ASN A 198 21.39 -2.95 -27.27
C ASN A 198 22.27 -3.38 -26.10
N LEU A 199 22.05 -4.59 -25.61
CA LEU A 199 22.93 -5.20 -24.61
C LEU A 199 24.17 -5.75 -25.32
N MET A 200 25.36 -5.30 -24.92
CA MET A 200 26.61 -5.70 -25.54
C MET A 200 27.42 -6.60 -24.61
N PHE A 201 27.84 -7.75 -25.13
CA PHE A 201 28.76 -8.66 -24.46
C PHE A 201 30.11 -8.63 -25.16
N ASP A 202 31.21 -8.62 -24.41
CA ASP A 202 32.55 -8.65 -25.01
C ASP A 202 32.90 -10.08 -25.43
N GLN A 203 32.99 -10.34 -26.74
CA GLN A 203 33.39 -11.65 -27.26
C GLN A 203 34.84 -12.02 -26.90
N GLY A 204 35.67 -11.03 -26.52
CA GLY A 204 37.04 -11.25 -26.07
C GLY A 204 37.14 -11.76 -24.62
N ALA A 205 36.11 -11.57 -23.80
CA ALA A 205 36.03 -12.14 -22.46
C ALA A 205 35.47 -13.57 -22.56
N GLY A 206 36.17 -14.56 -21.99
CA GLY A 206 35.76 -15.98 -22.12
C GLY A 206 34.36 -16.31 -21.60
N ASP A 207 33.81 -15.48 -20.71
CA ASP A 207 32.43 -15.54 -20.17
C ASP A 207 31.47 -14.55 -20.87
N GLY A 208 31.97 -13.59 -21.65
CA GLY A 208 31.20 -12.52 -22.30
C GLY A 208 30.88 -11.32 -21.40
N ILE A 209 31.25 -11.34 -20.12
CA ILE A 209 31.08 -10.20 -19.20
C ILE A 209 32.46 -9.62 -18.93
N LEU A 210 32.61 -8.32 -19.13
CA LEU A 210 33.88 -7.69 -18.83
C LEU A 210 34.10 -7.67 -17.31
N ARG A 211 35.22 -8.26 -16.88
CA ARG A 211 35.63 -8.28 -15.47
C ARG A 211 36.72 -7.24 -15.23
N ILE A 212 36.52 -6.41 -14.21
CA ILE A 212 37.49 -5.42 -13.76
C ILE A 212 37.79 -5.57 -12.27
N ASN A 213 39.04 -5.31 -11.90
CA ASN A 213 39.44 -5.20 -10.51
C ASN A 213 39.94 -3.78 -10.27
N ALA A 214 39.23 -3.07 -9.38
CA ALA A 214 39.51 -1.66 -9.09
C ALA A 214 40.85 -1.48 -8.36
N THR A 215 41.27 -2.48 -7.58
CA THR A 215 42.51 -2.44 -6.79
C THR A 215 43.75 -2.72 -7.63
N THR A 216 43.71 -3.73 -8.50
CA THR A 216 44.87 -4.14 -9.32
C THR A 216 44.91 -3.45 -10.68
N THR A 217 43.85 -2.71 -11.05
CA THR A 217 43.61 -2.14 -12.39
C THR A 217 43.50 -3.18 -13.51
N ASN A 218 43.44 -4.47 -13.16
CA ASN A 218 43.22 -5.55 -14.12
C ASN A 218 41.86 -5.36 -14.81
N GLY A 219 41.83 -5.62 -16.12
CA GLY A 219 40.63 -5.42 -16.94
C GLY A 219 40.33 -3.96 -17.32
N VAL A 220 40.86 -2.95 -16.62
CA VAL A 220 40.61 -1.52 -16.94
C VAL A 220 41.13 -1.14 -18.33
N LYS A 221 42.31 -1.63 -18.70
CA LYS A 221 42.85 -1.43 -20.08
C LYS A 221 41.98 -2.09 -21.13
N LEU A 222 41.39 -3.25 -20.83
CA LEU A 222 40.48 -3.94 -21.74
C LEU A 222 39.16 -3.16 -21.85
N LEU A 223 38.61 -2.66 -20.75
CA LEU A 223 37.45 -1.76 -20.74
C LEU A 223 37.68 -0.54 -21.63
N GLN A 224 38.82 0.12 -21.47
CA GLN A 224 39.20 1.26 -22.31
C GLN A 224 39.22 0.87 -23.80
N LYS A 225 39.81 -0.28 -24.15
CA LYS A 225 39.82 -0.78 -25.54
C LYS A 225 38.42 -1.06 -26.06
N VAL A 226 37.54 -1.66 -25.25
CA VAL A 226 36.14 -1.93 -25.61
C VAL A 226 35.37 -0.63 -25.85
N ILE A 227 35.46 0.34 -24.94
CA ILE A 227 34.81 1.65 -25.10
C ILE A 227 35.33 2.36 -26.35
N CYS A 228 36.63 2.32 -26.61
CA CYS A 228 37.21 2.91 -27.83
C CYS A 228 36.72 2.19 -29.09
N ARG A 229 36.61 0.86 -29.07
CA ARG A 229 36.10 0.07 -30.20
C ARG A 229 34.64 0.41 -30.52
N ILE A 230 33.79 0.50 -29.50
CA ILE A 230 32.39 0.95 -29.62
C ILE A 230 32.35 2.33 -30.29
N SER A 231 33.29 3.22 -29.95
CA SER A 231 33.32 4.57 -30.52
C SER A 231 33.79 4.67 -31.97
N VAL A 232 34.37 3.61 -32.55
CA VAL A 232 35.01 3.65 -33.88
C VAL A 232 34.38 2.68 -34.89
N GLY A 233 33.90 1.51 -34.46
CA GLY A 233 33.71 0.37 -35.37
C GLY A 233 32.34 -0.29 -35.39
N ASP A 234 31.46 -0.03 -34.44
CA ASP A 234 30.17 -0.70 -34.39
C ASP A 234 29.06 0.11 -35.09
N ARG A 235 28.03 -0.57 -35.62
CA ARG A 235 26.83 0.10 -36.18
C ARG A 235 26.02 0.88 -35.15
N PHE A 236 26.47 0.88 -33.89
CA PHE A 236 25.83 1.51 -32.77
C PHE A 236 26.30 2.98 -32.67
N CYS A 237 25.39 3.90 -32.36
CA CYS A 237 25.64 5.35 -32.39
C CYS A 237 25.95 5.96 -33.78
N GLN A 238 25.54 5.32 -34.88
CA GLN A 238 25.71 5.81 -36.27
C GLN A 238 25.09 7.20 -36.53
N GLY A 239 24.28 7.74 -35.59
CA GLY A 239 23.77 9.11 -35.63
C GLY A 239 24.75 10.20 -35.17
N HIS A 240 25.75 9.89 -34.33
CA HIS A 240 26.66 10.90 -33.75
C HIS A 240 28.12 10.68 -34.08
N LEU A 241 28.56 9.43 -34.12
CA LEU A 241 29.97 9.10 -34.36
C LEU A 241 30.19 8.96 -35.87
N GLY A 242 31.05 9.82 -36.42
CA GLY A 242 31.32 9.89 -37.85
C GLY A 242 30.37 10.80 -38.65
N THR A 243 29.30 11.32 -38.04
CA THR A 243 28.43 12.32 -38.68
C THR A 243 29.07 13.71 -38.66
N VAL A 244 29.01 14.40 -39.80
CA VAL A 244 29.55 15.77 -39.92
C VAL A 244 28.60 16.72 -39.20
N VAL A 245 29.07 17.34 -38.12
CA VAL A 245 28.31 18.36 -37.40
C VAL A 245 28.12 19.60 -38.29
N PRO A 246 26.87 20.04 -38.56
CA PRO A 246 26.63 21.22 -39.37
C PRO A 246 27.33 22.48 -38.81
N ARG A 247 27.81 23.34 -39.71
CA ARG A 247 28.48 24.60 -39.32
C ARG A 247 27.60 25.50 -38.44
N VAL A 248 26.28 25.49 -38.68
CA VAL A 248 25.31 26.25 -37.88
C VAL A 248 25.30 25.73 -36.44
N SER A 249 25.22 24.41 -36.25
CA SER A 249 25.26 23.78 -34.93
C SER A 249 26.55 24.09 -34.16
N GLN A 250 27.71 24.13 -34.84
CA GLN A 250 28.97 24.54 -34.22
C GLN A 250 28.95 26.00 -33.73
N LYS A 251 28.36 26.91 -34.52
CA LYS A 251 28.19 28.31 -34.12
C LYS A 251 27.22 28.45 -32.94
N ILE A 252 26.14 27.65 -32.91
CA ILE A 252 25.23 27.55 -31.76
C ILE A 252 25.97 27.08 -30.51
N LEU A 253 26.82 26.05 -30.60
CA LEU A 253 27.64 25.60 -29.48
C LEU A 253 28.55 26.72 -28.95
N ALA A 254 29.18 27.49 -29.83
CA ALA A 254 30.01 28.62 -29.40
C ALA A 254 29.21 29.68 -28.63
N VAL A 255 27.95 29.92 -29.00
CA VAL A 255 27.03 30.79 -28.24
C VAL A 255 26.70 30.17 -26.88
N LEU A 256 26.32 28.88 -26.85
CA LEU A 256 26.03 28.16 -25.61
C LEU A 256 27.20 28.15 -24.63
N GLN A 257 28.43 28.00 -25.12
CA GLN A 257 29.65 28.04 -24.30
C GLN A 257 29.89 29.41 -23.65
N LYS A 258 29.59 30.51 -24.36
CA LYS A 258 29.62 31.85 -23.77
C LYS A 258 28.52 32.00 -22.71
N LEU A 259 27.29 31.59 -23.05
CA LEU A 259 26.15 31.65 -22.12
C LEU A 259 26.36 30.81 -20.86
N LYS A 260 27.07 29.68 -20.92
CA LYS A 260 27.43 28.85 -19.75
C LYS A 260 28.21 29.62 -18.67
N GLN A 261 28.93 30.68 -19.06
CA GLN A 261 29.69 31.52 -18.12
C GLN A 261 28.78 32.51 -17.37
N GLU A 262 27.68 32.92 -18.00
CA GLU A 262 26.76 33.93 -17.50
C GLU A 262 25.52 33.31 -16.82
N PHE A 263 25.01 32.19 -17.34
CA PHE A 263 23.70 31.63 -16.98
C PHE A 263 23.79 30.17 -16.52
N LYS A 264 22.86 29.76 -15.65
CA LYS A 264 22.67 28.35 -15.27
C LYS A 264 21.60 27.66 -16.12
N ILE A 265 20.58 28.41 -16.51
CA ILE A 265 19.47 28.03 -17.38
C ILE A 265 19.14 29.23 -18.27
N VAL A 266 18.72 28.98 -19.50
CA VAL A 266 18.41 30.05 -20.46
C VAL A 266 17.22 29.68 -21.33
N LYS A 267 16.41 30.67 -21.74
CA LYS A 267 15.33 30.48 -22.70
C LYS A 267 15.87 30.24 -24.11
N VAL A 268 15.20 29.37 -24.87
CA VAL A 268 15.51 29.08 -26.27
C VAL A 268 15.41 30.34 -27.14
N ASP A 269 14.41 31.19 -26.93
CA ASP A 269 14.29 32.47 -27.66
C ASP A 269 15.48 33.41 -27.42
N HIS A 270 16.04 33.39 -26.21
CA HIS A 270 17.25 34.16 -25.92
C HIS A 270 18.45 33.60 -26.67
N ILE A 271 18.59 32.27 -26.72
CA ILE A 271 19.63 31.60 -27.52
C ILE A 271 19.46 31.96 -28.99
N LEU A 272 18.24 31.84 -29.54
CA LEU A 272 17.92 32.15 -30.94
C LEU A 272 18.30 33.58 -31.31
N THR A 273 17.94 34.54 -30.44
CA THR A 273 18.30 35.96 -30.62
C THR A 273 19.82 36.14 -30.66
N ARG A 274 20.55 35.55 -29.70
CA ARG A 274 22.03 35.63 -29.65
C ARG A 274 22.70 34.96 -30.85
N VAL A 275 22.15 33.83 -31.30
CA VAL A 275 22.61 33.08 -32.47
C VAL A 275 22.45 33.93 -33.73
N ASN A 276 21.26 34.49 -33.98
CA ASN A 276 21.00 35.32 -35.16
C ASN A 276 21.89 36.57 -35.20
N LEU A 277 22.13 37.20 -34.04
CA LEU A 277 23.07 38.33 -33.92
C LEU A 277 24.52 37.92 -34.25
N GLN A 278 24.97 36.75 -33.80
CA GLN A 278 26.36 36.32 -34.00
C GLN A 278 26.60 35.72 -35.40
N ILE A 279 25.63 35.02 -35.98
CA ILE A 279 25.77 34.33 -37.27
C ILE A 279 25.55 35.26 -38.46
N LYS A 280 24.87 36.40 -38.26
CA LYS A 280 24.45 37.35 -39.32
C LYS A 280 23.58 36.69 -40.40
N SER A 281 22.85 35.64 -40.03
CA SER A 281 21.91 34.90 -40.87
C SER A 281 20.80 34.37 -39.98
N GLU A 282 19.58 34.31 -40.52
CA GLU A 282 18.40 33.84 -39.82
C GLU A 282 18.46 32.30 -39.67
N VAL A 283 18.75 31.85 -38.45
CA VAL A 283 18.57 30.46 -38.04
C VAL A 283 17.13 30.26 -37.65
N LYS A 284 16.50 29.22 -38.17
CA LYS A 284 15.11 28.88 -37.82
C LYS A 284 15.05 28.19 -36.46
N LEU A 285 13.93 28.34 -35.74
CA LEU A 285 13.73 27.69 -34.44
C LEU A 285 13.94 26.17 -34.52
N ILE A 286 13.46 25.53 -35.58
CA ILE A 286 13.62 24.08 -35.77
C ILE A 286 15.10 23.67 -35.89
N GLU A 287 15.91 24.42 -36.63
CA GLU A 287 17.36 24.15 -36.78
C GLU A 287 18.11 24.35 -35.46
N LEU A 288 17.67 25.32 -34.66
CA LEU A 288 18.16 25.51 -33.30
C LEU A 288 17.78 24.33 -32.41
N GLN A 289 16.52 23.91 -32.40
CA GLN A 289 16.04 22.79 -31.59
C GLN A 289 16.73 21.48 -31.94
N ASP A 290 16.88 21.15 -33.24
CA ASP A 290 17.63 19.97 -33.70
C ASP A 290 19.09 20.02 -33.20
N SER A 291 19.71 21.20 -33.24
CA SER A 291 21.06 21.39 -32.70
C SER A 291 21.09 21.21 -31.18
N LEU A 292 20.09 21.72 -30.44
CA LEU A 292 20.00 21.58 -28.98
C LEU A 292 19.80 20.12 -28.56
N ILE A 293 18.97 19.36 -29.29
CA ILE A 293 18.81 17.91 -29.10
C ILE A 293 20.16 17.22 -29.28
N TYR A 294 20.86 17.47 -30.38
CA TYR A 294 22.19 16.91 -30.63
C TYR A 294 23.18 17.22 -29.51
N TRP A 295 23.24 18.47 -29.04
CA TRP A 295 24.14 18.88 -27.96
C TRP A 295 23.74 18.30 -26.58
N SER A 296 22.46 18.00 -26.38
CA SER A 296 21.96 17.34 -25.19
C SER A 296 22.30 15.85 -25.18
N GLU A 297 22.17 15.17 -26.33
CA GLU A 297 22.48 13.75 -26.48
C GLU A 297 23.96 13.44 -26.19
N ILE A 298 24.88 14.33 -26.57
CA ILE A 298 26.31 14.17 -26.24
C ILE A 298 26.68 14.70 -24.83
N GLY A 299 25.70 15.16 -24.06
CA GLY A 299 25.86 15.62 -22.68
C GLY A 299 26.60 16.95 -22.52
N GLU A 300 26.59 17.83 -23.53
CA GLU A 300 27.13 19.19 -23.39
C GLU A 300 26.12 20.11 -22.70
N ILE A 301 24.83 19.94 -22.92
CA ILE A 301 23.74 20.66 -22.25
C ILE A 301 22.66 19.67 -21.78
N LEU A 302 21.64 20.14 -21.07
CA LEU A 302 20.41 19.38 -20.88
C LEU A 302 19.25 20.12 -21.54
N TYR A 303 18.60 19.46 -22.49
CA TYR A 303 17.45 19.96 -23.23
C TYR A 303 16.38 18.87 -23.29
N PHE A 304 15.13 19.23 -23.02
CA PHE A 304 14.00 18.29 -22.86
C PHE A 304 12.89 18.52 -23.90
N GLY A 305 13.14 19.31 -24.94
CA GLY A 305 12.24 19.46 -26.07
C GLY A 305 12.22 18.22 -26.96
N GLU A 306 11.07 17.93 -27.56
CA GLU A 306 10.91 16.81 -28.49
C GLU A 306 10.92 17.28 -29.94
N PRO A 307 11.52 16.51 -30.87
CA PRO A 307 11.53 16.86 -32.28
C PRO A 307 10.12 16.73 -32.90
N GLY A 308 9.71 17.74 -33.67
CA GLY A 308 8.52 17.66 -34.54
C GLY A 308 7.15 17.75 -33.87
N HIS A 309 7.08 17.89 -32.54
CA HIS A 309 5.81 18.10 -31.84
C HIS A 309 5.40 19.58 -31.84
N SER A 310 4.82 20.05 -32.95
CA SER A 310 3.91 21.20 -32.87
C SER A 310 2.66 20.73 -32.14
N VAL A 311 2.46 21.22 -30.91
CA VAL A 311 1.32 20.80 -30.07
C VAL A 311 0.03 21.16 -30.81
N PRO A 312 -0.82 20.19 -31.22
CA PRO A 312 -1.97 20.45 -32.09
C PRO A 312 -3.04 21.38 -31.48
N ASN A 313 -2.98 21.61 -30.17
CA ASN A 313 -4.03 22.28 -29.39
C ASN A 313 -3.58 23.56 -28.67
N GLY A 314 -2.47 24.18 -29.07
CA GLY A 314 -2.05 25.49 -28.51
C GLY A 314 -1.54 25.46 -27.07
N ASN A 315 -1.39 24.28 -26.43
CA ASN A 315 -0.70 24.17 -25.16
C ASN A 315 0.80 24.37 -25.37
N HIS A 316 1.37 25.38 -24.72
CA HIS A 316 2.79 25.70 -24.74
C HIS A 316 3.62 24.52 -24.23
N ASN A 317 4.63 24.05 -24.99
CA ASN A 317 5.54 23.01 -24.52
C ASN A 317 6.67 23.63 -23.68
N LEU A 318 6.38 23.87 -22.40
CA LEU A 318 7.34 24.46 -21.44
C LEU A 318 8.71 23.79 -21.41
N LEU A 319 8.79 22.49 -21.70
CA LEU A 319 10.04 21.73 -21.70
C LEU A 319 10.95 22.07 -22.89
N ALA A 320 10.36 22.55 -23.98
CA ALA A 320 11.10 22.96 -25.18
C ALA A 320 11.64 24.39 -25.10
N ASP A 321 11.24 25.16 -24.08
CA ASP A 321 11.56 26.59 -23.98
C ASP A 321 12.84 26.88 -23.22
N PHE A 322 13.34 25.92 -22.45
CA PHE A 322 14.49 26.12 -21.57
C PHE A 322 15.62 25.14 -21.88
N VAL A 323 16.83 25.66 -21.81
CA VAL A 323 18.08 24.89 -21.88
C VAL A 323 18.82 25.05 -20.56
N VAL A 324 19.10 23.92 -19.91
CA VAL A 324 19.90 23.89 -18.69
C VAL A 324 21.38 23.80 -19.09
N LEU A 325 22.13 24.83 -18.72
CA LEU A 325 23.55 24.99 -19.04
C LEU A 325 24.48 24.48 -17.94
N CYS A 326 23.97 24.40 -16.69
CA CYS A 326 24.72 23.94 -15.53
C CYS A 326 24.02 22.73 -14.86
N PRO A 327 24.44 21.49 -15.17
CA PRO A 327 23.86 20.29 -14.57
C PRO A 327 23.95 20.25 -13.05
N LYS A 328 25.03 20.79 -12.46
CA LYS A 328 25.18 20.85 -10.99
C LYS A 328 24.11 21.70 -10.32
N TRP A 329 23.77 22.85 -10.90
CA TRP A 329 22.68 23.70 -10.41
C TRP A 329 21.35 22.95 -10.47
N PHE A 330 21.09 22.29 -11.60
CA PHE A 330 19.86 21.55 -11.84
C PHE A 330 19.66 20.40 -10.84
N ILE A 331 20.74 19.70 -10.51
CA ILE A 331 20.72 18.63 -9.52
C ILE A 331 20.44 19.15 -8.12
N SER A 332 21.01 20.31 -7.75
CA SER A 332 20.68 20.96 -6.48
C SER A 332 19.21 21.36 -6.42
N ALA A 333 18.64 21.84 -7.55
CA ALA A 333 17.22 22.17 -7.64
C ALA A 333 16.32 20.94 -7.43
N ILE A 334 16.64 19.82 -8.07
CA ILE A 334 15.89 18.57 -7.91
C ILE A 334 16.06 17.98 -6.51
N SER A 335 17.28 18.00 -5.96
CA SER A 335 17.58 17.50 -4.61
C SER A 335 16.78 18.22 -3.52
N CYS A 336 16.38 19.47 -3.75
CA CYS A 336 15.51 20.23 -2.85
C CYS A 336 14.18 19.52 -2.59
N ILE A 337 13.60 18.93 -3.65
CA ILE A 337 12.32 18.22 -3.60
C ILE A 337 12.52 16.75 -3.21
N MET A 338 13.55 16.09 -3.76
CA MET A 338 13.77 14.65 -3.60
C MET A 338 14.58 14.26 -2.34
N ARG A 339 14.57 15.09 -1.28
CA ARG A 339 15.35 14.86 -0.06
C ARG A 339 14.61 14.01 0.96
N LYS A 340 15.36 13.23 1.76
CA LYS A 340 14.82 12.64 2.98
C LYS A 340 14.41 13.78 3.92
N GLY A 341 13.25 13.63 4.58
CA GLY A 341 12.71 14.66 5.47
C GLY A 341 12.01 15.83 4.78
N LEU A 342 11.61 15.70 3.50
CA LEU A 342 10.79 16.73 2.82
C LEU A 342 9.58 17.16 3.67
N GLY A 343 8.91 16.22 4.33
CA GLY A 343 7.76 16.51 5.20
C GLY A 343 8.09 17.41 6.40
N ASP A 344 9.26 17.26 7.02
CA ASP A 344 9.70 18.15 8.10
C ASP A 344 9.92 19.57 7.62
N GLU A 345 10.43 19.70 6.40
CA GLU A 345 10.74 20.99 5.79
C GLU A 345 9.49 21.70 5.30
N LEU A 346 8.52 20.97 4.73
CA LEU A 346 7.19 21.51 4.44
C LEU A 346 6.49 21.98 5.72
N ARG A 347 6.58 21.22 6.82
CA ARG A 347 6.04 21.65 8.11
C ARG A 347 6.67 22.95 8.62
N LYS A 348 7.99 23.12 8.48
CA LYS A 348 8.67 24.38 8.83
C LYS A 348 8.15 25.54 7.97
N LEU A 349 8.10 25.36 6.65
CA LEU A 349 7.59 26.37 5.73
C LEU A 349 6.15 26.81 6.06
N HIS A 350 5.27 25.85 6.35
CA HIS A 350 3.87 26.15 6.71
C HIS A 350 3.72 26.80 8.09
N THR A 351 4.64 26.52 9.01
CA THR A 351 4.67 27.17 10.33
C THR A 351 5.05 28.63 10.20
N ASP A 352 6.03 28.94 9.35
CA ASP A 352 6.55 30.29 9.17
C ASP A 352 5.60 31.22 8.42
N GLN A 353 4.69 30.68 7.59
CA GLN A 353 3.82 31.47 6.71
C GLN A 353 2.39 31.70 7.21
N HIS A 354 1.98 31.11 8.34
CA HIS A 354 0.60 31.13 8.85
C HIS A 354 -0.49 30.69 7.86
N GLN A 355 -0.13 30.18 6.68
CA GLN A 355 -1.05 29.64 5.68
C GLN A 355 -0.95 28.12 5.70
N LYS A 356 -1.92 27.47 6.34
CA LYS A 356 -2.11 26.03 6.18
C LYS A 356 -3.13 25.82 5.08
N ASN A 357 -2.72 25.19 3.97
CA ASN A 357 -3.70 24.59 3.09
C ASN A 357 -4.31 23.39 3.84
N PRO A 358 -5.59 23.44 4.24
CA PRO A 358 -6.18 22.43 5.12
C PRO A 358 -6.18 21.04 4.48
N PHE A 359 -6.24 20.96 3.15
CA PHE A 359 -6.14 19.70 2.42
C PHE A 359 -4.74 19.08 2.49
N VAL A 360 -3.68 19.89 2.32
CA VAL A 360 -2.28 19.39 2.38
C VAL A 360 -1.92 18.98 3.79
N SER A 361 -2.34 19.76 4.80
CA SER A 361 -2.17 19.38 6.20
C SER A 361 -2.88 18.06 6.47
N TRP A 362 -4.18 17.96 6.12
CA TRP A 362 -4.95 16.74 6.28
C TRP A 362 -4.31 15.55 5.54
N TRP A 363 -3.87 15.73 4.30
CA TRP A 363 -3.23 14.68 3.53
C TRP A 363 -1.91 14.24 4.18
N ASN A 364 -1.03 15.17 4.57
CA ASN A 364 0.25 14.82 5.20
C ASN A 364 0.08 14.25 6.63
N ASP A 365 -1.00 14.61 7.33
CA ASP A 365 -1.32 14.08 8.67
C ASP A 365 -1.97 12.68 8.59
N THR A 366 -2.74 12.40 7.53
CA THR A 366 -3.47 11.13 7.35
C THR A 366 -2.78 10.13 6.41
N SER A 367 -1.88 10.62 5.55
CA SER A 367 -1.10 9.84 4.61
C SER A 367 0.38 9.89 4.99
N ASN A 368 1.06 8.74 4.90
CA ASN A 368 2.52 8.72 4.88
C ASN A 368 3.09 9.20 3.53
N CYS A 369 2.32 9.99 2.77
CA CYS A 369 2.69 10.48 1.45
C CYS A 369 3.03 11.96 1.58
N ALA A 370 4.19 12.36 1.07
CA ALA A 370 4.49 13.78 0.93
C ALA A 370 3.71 14.35 -0.26
N ALA A 371 2.55 14.93 0.05
CA ALA A 371 1.86 15.80 -0.88
C ALA A 371 2.50 17.20 -0.82
N ILE A 372 2.73 17.76 -2.00
CA ILE A 372 3.35 19.06 -2.20
C ILE A 372 2.54 19.84 -3.24
N THR A 373 2.20 21.10 -2.96
CA THR A 373 1.55 21.97 -3.94
C THR A 373 2.57 22.55 -4.92
N PRO A 374 2.12 23.04 -6.10
CA PRO A 374 2.94 23.86 -6.97
C PRO A 374 3.60 25.04 -6.22
N ASP A 375 2.87 25.68 -5.30
CA ASP A 375 3.39 26.81 -4.53
C ASP A 375 4.45 26.37 -3.51
N ASP A 376 4.23 25.26 -2.80
CA ASP A 376 5.23 24.67 -1.90
C ASP A 376 6.56 24.39 -2.63
N CYS A 377 6.51 23.85 -3.86
CA CYS A 377 7.69 23.65 -4.70
C CYS A 377 8.43 24.98 -4.97
N VAL A 378 7.68 26.02 -5.37
CA VAL A 378 8.23 27.36 -5.63
C VAL A 378 8.89 27.93 -4.38
N GLN A 379 8.23 27.84 -3.24
CA GLN A 379 8.75 28.34 -1.97
C GLN A 379 10.00 27.60 -1.52
N LEU A 380 9.99 26.27 -1.60
CA LEU A 380 11.18 25.45 -1.32
C LEU A 380 12.36 25.88 -2.19
N TRP A 381 12.16 26.11 -3.47
CA TRP A 381 13.22 26.62 -4.34
C TRP A 381 13.63 28.05 -3.99
N ARG A 382 12.70 28.95 -3.67
CA ARG A 382 13.00 30.33 -3.26
C ARG A 382 13.84 30.41 -1.99
N THR A 383 13.69 29.48 -1.06
CA THR A 383 14.51 29.44 0.16
C THR A 383 15.96 29.00 -0.07
N MET A 384 16.31 28.51 -1.25
CA MET A 384 17.66 28.06 -1.55
C MET A 384 18.58 29.22 -1.95
N GLU A 385 19.70 29.39 -1.25
CA GLU A 385 20.69 30.47 -1.49
C GLU A 385 21.20 30.56 -2.95
N PHE A 386 21.18 29.45 -3.70
CA PHE A 386 21.68 29.41 -5.08
C PHE A 386 20.61 29.72 -6.15
N MET A 387 19.32 29.77 -5.80
CA MET A 387 18.22 30.02 -6.73
C MET A 387 18.06 31.49 -7.16
N PRO A 388 18.37 32.52 -6.35
CA PRO A 388 18.36 33.92 -6.80
C PRO A 388 19.38 34.20 -7.91
N ASN A 389 20.50 33.46 -7.96
CA ASN A 389 21.61 33.66 -8.91
C ASN A 389 21.41 32.92 -10.25
N LEU A 390 20.19 32.90 -10.79
CA LEU A 390 19.88 32.22 -12.07
C LEU A 390 20.56 32.86 -13.28
N GLY A 391 21.08 34.09 -13.13
CA GLY A 391 21.76 34.83 -14.18
C GLY A 391 20.82 35.35 -15.26
N LEU A 392 19.54 34.97 -15.26
CA LEU A 392 18.50 35.59 -16.11
C LEU A 392 18.62 37.11 -15.92
N ASN A 393 18.66 37.88 -17.01
CA ASN A 393 18.79 39.35 -17.02
C ASN A 393 17.56 40.08 -16.41
N VAL A 394 17.00 39.57 -15.32
CA VAL A 394 15.88 40.13 -14.56
C VAL A 394 16.35 41.31 -13.71
N GLU A 395 17.66 41.46 -13.46
CA GLU A 395 18.20 42.61 -12.71
C GLU A 395 17.94 43.98 -13.36
N LYS A 396 17.39 44.05 -14.58
CA LYS A 396 16.98 45.32 -15.21
C LYS A 396 15.48 45.47 -15.49
N THR A 397 14.68 44.43 -15.29
CA THR A 397 13.22 44.49 -15.44
C THR A 397 12.61 43.73 -14.27
N ARG A 398 11.82 44.42 -13.43
CA ARG A 398 11.05 43.91 -12.27
C ARG A 398 10.05 42.76 -12.59
N ASP A 399 10.31 41.94 -13.60
CA ASP A 399 9.33 41.00 -14.13
C ASP A 399 9.46 39.62 -13.44
N ASP A 400 8.78 39.51 -12.30
CA ASP A 400 8.59 38.28 -11.49
C ASP A 400 8.11 37.08 -12.33
N ARG A 401 7.48 37.34 -13.47
CA ARG A 401 6.90 36.35 -14.38
C ARG A 401 7.95 35.38 -14.94
N SER A 402 9.16 35.87 -15.24
CA SER A 402 10.23 35.04 -15.82
C SER A 402 10.78 33.97 -14.86
N HIS A 403 10.80 34.26 -13.55
CA HIS A 403 11.17 33.29 -12.52
C HIS A 403 10.09 32.23 -12.33
N LEU A 404 8.82 32.62 -12.44
CA LEU A 404 7.69 31.70 -12.30
C LEU A 404 7.73 30.61 -13.38
N GLU A 405 8.03 30.98 -14.63
CA GLU A 405 8.12 30.04 -15.75
C GLU A 405 9.25 28.99 -15.56
N VAL A 406 10.37 29.35 -14.91
CA VAL A 406 11.43 28.37 -14.59
C VAL A 406 10.93 27.34 -13.59
N PHE A 407 10.15 27.75 -12.60
CA PHE A 407 9.57 26.82 -11.63
C PHE A 407 8.51 25.92 -12.27
N GLU A 408 7.67 26.47 -13.15
CA GLU A 408 6.71 25.70 -13.95
C GLU A 408 7.41 24.69 -14.88
N PHE A 409 8.54 25.09 -15.49
CA PHE A 409 9.41 24.19 -16.24
C PHE A 409 9.93 23.06 -15.36
N LEU A 410 10.48 23.35 -14.18
CA LEU A 410 10.98 22.33 -13.26
C LEU A 410 9.87 21.38 -12.79
N GLN A 411 8.67 21.90 -12.47
CA GLN A 411 7.52 21.08 -12.09
C GLN A 411 7.07 20.17 -13.23
N SER A 412 6.94 20.72 -14.45
CA SER A 412 6.57 19.97 -15.65
C SER A 412 7.58 18.86 -15.94
N LEU A 413 8.87 19.15 -15.72
CA LEU A 413 9.94 18.19 -15.92
C LEU A 413 9.90 17.06 -14.89
N LEU A 414 9.78 17.40 -13.60
CA LEU A 414 9.63 16.39 -12.54
C LEU A 414 8.36 15.55 -12.75
N ALA A 415 7.29 16.13 -13.27
CA ALA A 415 6.07 15.42 -13.63
C ALA A 415 6.26 14.46 -14.80
N ARG A 416 6.93 14.90 -15.87
CA ARG A 416 7.25 14.08 -17.05
C ARG A 416 8.03 12.81 -16.69
N PHE A 417 8.99 12.94 -15.78
CA PHE A 417 9.82 11.81 -15.34
C PHE A 417 9.22 11.04 -14.15
N ASN A 418 7.96 11.29 -13.77
CA ASN A 418 7.29 10.61 -12.65
C ASN A 418 7.99 10.78 -11.28
N MET A 419 8.76 11.86 -11.12
CA MET A 419 9.32 12.25 -9.82
C MET A 419 8.28 12.97 -8.97
N LEU A 420 7.41 13.73 -9.64
CA LEU A 420 6.19 14.28 -9.10
C LEU A 420 5.00 13.68 -9.84
N LEU A 421 4.01 13.15 -9.13
CA LEU A 421 2.78 12.64 -9.72
C LEU A 421 1.70 13.72 -9.55
N PRO A 422 1.30 14.42 -10.63
CA PRO A 422 0.23 15.40 -10.54
C PRO A 422 -1.10 14.71 -10.26
N ILE A 423 -1.83 15.23 -9.28
CA ILE A 423 -3.18 14.83 -8.90
C ILE A 423 -4.03 16.09 -8.89
N ALA A 424 -4.94 16.17 -9.85
CA ALA A 424 -5.92 17.24 -9.90
C ALA A 424 -7.15 16.82 -9.09
N ILE A 425 -7.51 17.62 -8.09
CA ILE A 425 -8.66 17.38 -7.23
C ILE A 425 -9.58 18.58 -7.30
N THR A 426 -10.82 18.35 -7.69
CA THR A 426 -11.91 19.32 -7.56
C THR A 426 -12.37 19.34 -6.11
N ALA A 427 -11.68 20.09 -5.26
CA ALA A 427 -12.13 20.33 -3.89
C ALA A 427 -13.29 21.36 -3.91
N ASP A 428 -14.28 21.16 -3.04
CA ASP A 428 -15.24 22.21 -2.68
C ASP A 428 -14.69 22.91 -1.42
N PRO A 429 -14.00 24.05 -1.57
CA PRO A 429 -13.28 24.70 -0.47
C PRO A 429 -14.22 25.17 0.66
N THR A 430 -15.53 25.25 0.42
CA THR A 430 -16.51 25.75 1.40
C THR A 430 -16.82 24.76 2.52
N LYS A 431 -16.43 23.48 2.40
CA LYS A 431 -16.84 22.41 3.35
C LYS A 431 -15.69 21.77 4.14
N ALA A 432 -14.44 22.18 3.91
CA ALA A 432 -13.26 21.53 4.50
C ALA A 432 -12.81 22.13 5.85
N GLY A 433 -13.45 23.20 6.33
CA GLY A 433 -12.92 24.03 7.43
C GLY A 433 -13.58 23.90 8.81
N ASN A 434 -14.81 23.39 8.93
CA ASN A 434 -15.59 23.46 10.19
C ASN A 434 -16.31 22.14 10.51
N ASP A 435 -15.58 21.08 10.86
CA ASP A 435 -16.23 19.84 11.31
C ASP A 435 -15.49 19.23 12.51
N ASP A 436 -15.46 19.99 13.61
CA ASP A 436 -15.47 19.41 14.96
C ASP A 436 -16.91 19.53 15.48
N THR A 437 -17.63 18.41 15.46
CA THR A 437 -18.81 18.15 16.30
C THR A 437 -19.96 19.18 16.24
N SER A 438 -20.83 19.11 15.23
CA SER A 438 -22.28 19.25 15.45
C SER A 438 -23.08 18.95 14.17
N ASP A 439 -24.11 18.13 14.32
CA ASP A 439 -25.21 17.95 13.38
C ASP A 439 -25.60 19.25 12.66
N PHE A 440 -25.47 19.29 11.33
CA PHE A 440 -26.17 20.23 10.47
C PHE A 440 -27.02 19.47 9.45
N CYS A 441 -28.14 18.95 9.94
CA CYS A 441 -29.32 18.69 9.15
C CYS A 441 -30.44 19.56 9.70
N HIS A 442 -30.48 20.86 9.37
CA HIS A 442 -31.72 21.64 9.28
C HIS A 442 -31.48 22.96 8.53
N GLN A 443 -32.44 23.30 7.67
CA GLN A 443 -32.65 24.56 6.93
C GLN A 443 -31.94 24.78 5.59
N ASP A 444 -32.44 24.11 4.54
CA ASP A 444 -32.62 24.73 3.22
C ASP A 444 -34.12 24.85 2.97
N MET A 445 -34.72 25.97 3.39
CA MET A 445 -35.99 26.44 2.83
C MET A 445 -35.81 27.90 2.44
N ILE A 446 -35.98 28.13 1.14
CA ILE A 446 -36.42 29.37 0.49
C ILE A 446 -35.45 30.55 0.66
N ASP A 447 -34.62 30.77 -0.35
CA ASP A 447 -34.58 32.08 -1.00
C ASP A 447 -34.33 31.91 -2.50
N ASN A 448 -35.35 32.30 -3.27
CA ASN A 448 -35.25 32.55 -4.69
C ASN A 448 -34.45 33.84 -4.87
N ASP A 449 -33.14 33.74 -5.09
CA ASP A 449 -32.41 34.84 -5.70
C ASP A 449 -31.57 34.36 -6.88
N HIS A 450 -32.11 34.60 -8.07
CA HIS A 450 -31.49 34.36 -9.36
C HIS A 450 -30.42 35.42 -9.65
N SER A 451 -29.31 35.45 -8.90
CA SER A 451 -28.18 36.33 -9.26
C SER A 451 -26.81 36.00 -8.63
N LEU A 452 -26.43 34.72 -8.50
CA LEU A 452 -25.02 34.37 -8.21
C LEU A 452 -24.39 33.63 -9.38
N SER A 453 -23.59 34.39 -10.13
CA SER A 453 -22.65 33.96 -11.15
C SER A 453 -21.90 32.67 -10.76
N ALA A 454 -21.76 31.77 -11.73
CA ALA A 454 -20.98 30.54 -11.65
C ALA A 454 -19.52 30.84 -11.25
N ARG A 455 -19.21 30.85 -9.95
CA ARG A 455 -17.83 30.69 -9.48
C ARG A 455 -17.45 29.23 -9.77
N GLY A 456 -16.80 29.02 -10.92
CA GLY A 456 -16.25 27.74 -11.29
C GLY A 456 -15.36 27.21 -10.16
N SER A 457 -15.60 25.97 -9.74
CA SER A 457 -14.74 25.29 -8.75
C SER A 457 -13.31 25.29 -9.27
N ALA A 458 -12.42 26.04 -8.62
CA ALA A 458 -11.01 26.06 -8.99
C ALA A 458 -10.42 24.66 -8.75
N GLU A 459 -10.02 23.99 -9.82
CA GLU A 459 -9.33 22.71 -9.75
C GLU A 459 -7.95 22.94 -9.11
N THR A 460 -7.71 22.30 -7.97
CA THR A 460 -6.41 22.43 -7.29
C THR A 460 -5.56 21.21 -7.65
N THR A 461 -4.40 21.46 -8.23
CA THR A 461 -3.43 20.41 -8.54
C THR A 461 -2.44 20.28 -7.38
N PHE A 462 -2.20 19.05 -6.95
CA PHE A 462 -1.14 18.70 -6.00
C PHE A 462 -0.20 17.70 -6.66
N PHE A 463 1.01 17.59 -6.13
CA PHE A 463 1.96 16.56 -6.53
C PHE A 463 2.20 15.59 -5.38
N LEU A 464 2.35 14.31 -5.70
CA LEU A 464 2.99 13.35 -4.80
C LEU A 464 4.41 13.10 -5.24
N ALA A 465 5.33 12.89 -4.31
CA ALA A 465 6.71 12.51 -4.62
C ALA A 465 6.94 11.02 -4.26
N PRO A 466 6.87 10.07 -5.20
CA PRO A 466 7.03 8.65 -4.89
C PRO A 466 8.41 8.27 -4.38
N GLY A 467 9.43 9.03 -4.79
CA GLY A 467 10.81 8.80 -4.38
C GLY A 467 11.07 8.90 -2.89
N ILE A 468 10.15 9.50 -2.13
CA ILE A 468 10.24 9.63 -0.67
C ILE A 468 9.22 8.77 0.07
N PHE A 469 8.52 7.87 -0.62
CA PHE A 469 7.65 6.91 0.05
C PHE A 469 8.46 5.97 0.95
N PRO A 470 7.92 5.62 2.13
CA PRO A 470 8.57 4.68 3.04
C PRO A 470 8.68 3.29 2.40
N SER A 471 9.81 2.61 2.65
CA SER A 471 10.02 1.23 2.20
C SER A 471 9.22 0.22 3.02
N LYS A 472 9.09 0.45 4.34
CA LYS A 472 8.49 -0.51 5.28
C LYS A 472 6.99 -0.25 5.44
N ILE A 473 6.20 -1.29 5.20
CA ILE A 473 4.75 -1.30 5.43
C ILE A 473 4.50 -1.74 6.89
N PRO A 474 3.81 -0.94 7.72
CA PRO A 474 3.43 -1.38 9.06
C PRO A 474 2.51 -2.61 9.01
N GLN A 475 2.72 -3.57 9.93
CA GLN A 475 2.00 -4.85 9.91
C GLN A 475 0.50 -4.72 10.15
N ASP A 476 0.06 -3.64 10.79
CA ASP A 476 -1.33 -3.34 11.15
C ASP A 476 -2.13 -2.67 10.01
N VAL A 477 -1.48 -2.29 8.90
CA VAL A 477 -2.16 -1.63 7.76
C VAL A 477 -3.18 -2.54 7.10
N TRP A 478 -2.87 -3.83 6.96
CA TRP A 478 -3.72 -4.77 6.25
C TRP A 478 -3.69 -6.15 6.88
N SER A 479 -4.84 -6.82 6.89
CA SER A 479 -4.94 -8.23 7.25
C SER A 479 -5.94 -8.92 6.33
N TYR A 480 -5.54 -10.09 5.83
CA TYR A 480 -6.42 -11.00 5.11
C TYR A 480 -7.35 -11.77 6.05
N ARG A 481 -7.03 -11.80 7.34
CA ARG A 481 -7.94 -12.32 8.37
C ARG A 481 -8.85 -11.18 8.79
N HIS A 482 -10.14 -11.43 8.73
CA HIS A 482 -11.16 -10.52 9.23
C HIS A 482 -12.00 -11.29 10.23
N SER A 483 -12.05 -10.77 11.44
CA SER A 483 -12.82 -11.30 12.55
C SER A 483 -14.29 -10.85 12.51
N ASP A 484 -14.58 -9.78 11.74
CA ASP A 484 -15.93 -9.33 11.38
C ASP A 484 -16.63 -10.30 10.41
N SER A 485 -17.73 -10.94 10.81
CA SER A 485 -18.51 -11.81 9.91
C SER A 485 -19.23 -11.10 8.76
N TRP A 486 -19.30 -9.77 8.83
CA TRP A 486 -19.99 -8.90 7.87
C TRP A 486 -19.06 -8.23 6.88
N HIS A 487 -17.74 -8.38 7.04
CA HIS A 487 -16.79 -7.99 6.01
C HIS A 487 -16.51 -9.17 5.08
N MET A 488 -16.22 -8.87 3.82
CA MET A 488 -15.70 -9.82 2.85
C MET A 488 -14.41 -9.25 2.28
N ILE A 489 -13.45 -10.13 1.99
CA ILE A 489 -12.26 -9.77 1.25
C ILE A 489 -12.35 -10.35 -0.15
N LEU A 490 -12.26 -9.48 -1.14
CA LEU A 490 -12.10 -9.83 -2.55
C LEU A 490 -10.67 -9.51 -2.96
N SER A 491 -10.04 -10.40 -3.72
CA SER A 491 -8.66 -10.19 -4.14
C SER A 491 -8.41 -10.72 -5.54
N HIS A 492 -7.68 -9.92 -6.32
CA HIS A 492 -7.17 -10.23 -7.65
C HIS A 492 -5.65 -10.11 -7.59
N SER A 493 -4.96 -10.91 -8.41
CA SER A 493 -3.50 -10.84 -8.45
C SER A 493 -2.95 -11.04 -9.86
N TRP A 494 -1.76 -10.53 -10.08
CA TRP A 494 -0.99 -10.63 -11.31
C TRP A 494 0.36 -11.25 -10.93
N LEU A 495 0.59 -12.48 -11.40
CA LEU A 495 1.84 -13.20 -11.17
C LEU A 495 2.81 -12.89 -12.30
N PHE A 496 3.93 -12.27 -11.95
CA PHE A 496 5.06 -12.03 -12.82
C PHE A 496 6.03 -13.21 -12.68
N LYS A 497 6.29 -13.88 -13.80
CA LYS A 497 7.28 -14.98 -13.85
C LYS A 497 8.71 -14.47 -13.66
N ASP A 498 8.92 -13.22 -14.07
CA ASP A 498 10.18 -12.51 -14.02
C ASP A 498 10.04 -11.27 -13.11
N THR A 499 10.92 -10.28 -13.27
CA THR A 499 10.90 -9.03 -12.50
C THR A 499 9.60 -8.28 -12.64
N ALA A 500 9.26 -7.48 -11.64
CA ALA A 500 8.19 -6.50 -11.79
C ALA A 500 8.81 -5.19 -12.32
N PRO A 501 8.18 -4.51 -13.28
CA PRO A 501 8.74 -3.27 -13.82
C PRO A 501 8.97 -2.21 -12.72
N PRO A 502 10.10 -1.49 -12.74
CA PRO A 502 10.29 -0.32 -11.89
C PRO A 502 9.20 0.74 -12.18
N GLY A 503 8.79 1.48 -11.15
CA GLY A 503 7.79 2.54 -11.31
C GLY A 503 6.33 2.05 -11.45
N MET A 504 6.09 0.74 -11.45
CA MET A 504 4.75 0.19 -11.73
C MET A 504 3.72 0.56 -10.65
N ILE A 505 4.08 0.52 -9.37
CA ILE A 505 3.15 0.85 -8.28
C ILE A 505 2.72 2.32 -8.36
N GLU A 506 3.67 3.20 -8.71
CA GLU A 506 3.47 4.63 -8.90
C GLU A 506 2.49 4.92 -10.04
N GLN A 507 2.65 4.22 -11.18
CA GLN A 507 1.74 4.35 -12.32
C GLN A 507 0.35 3.80 -12.02
N ILE A 508 0.25 2.64 -11.37
CA ILE A 508 -1.02 2.06 -10.94
C ILE A 508 -1.73 3.01 -9.98
N PHE A 509 -1.01 3.55 -9.00
CA PHE A 509 -1.56 4.51 -8.05
C PHE A 509 -2.08 5.77 -8.76
N LYS A 510 -1.27 6.38 -9.63
CA LYS A 510 -1.67 7.55 -10.43
C LYS A 510 -2.94 7.30 -11.22
N SER A 511 -2.96 6.22 -12.01
CA SER A 511 -4.14 5.84 -12.81
C SER A 511 -5.35 5.60 -11.92
N THR A 512 -5.17 4.91 -10.79
CA THR A 512 -6.25 4.62 -9.84
C THR A 512 -6.86 5.89 -9.26
N ILE A 513 -6.04 6.85 -8.83
CA ILE A 513 -6.56 8.11 -8.25
C ILE A 513 -7.29 8.94 -9.31
N ILE A 514 -6.77 9.02 -10.53
CA ILE A 514 -7.44 9.72 -11.63
C ILE A 514 -8.80 9.06 -11.90
N ASP A 515 -8.82 7.74 -12.11
CA ASP A 515 -10.04 7.00 -12.44
C ASP A 515 -11.08 7.09 -11.32
N LEU A 516 -10.65 6.97 -10.06
CA LEU A 516 -11.53 7.15 -8.89
C LEU A 516 -12.07 8.58 -8.81
N SER A 517 -11.24 9.60 -9.03
CA SER A 517 -11.65 11.00 -8.96
C SER A 517 -12.66 11.33 -10.06
N THR A 518 -12.39 10.94 -11.31
CA THR A 518 -13.35 11.08 -12.42
C THR A 518 -14.66 10.36 -12.11
N SER A 519 -14.60 9.15 -11.57
CA SER A 519 -15.78 8.36 -11.21
C SER A 519 -16.58 8.97 -10.04
N ILE A 520 -15.91 9.65 -9.11
CA ILE A 520 -16.54 10.42 -8.03
C ILE A 520 -17.21 11.67 -8.60
N CYS A 521 -16.54 12.42 -9.48
CA CYS A 521 -17.09 13.63 -10.10
C CYS A 521 -18.31 13.32 -10.98
N ALA A 522 -18.26 12.27 -11.79
CA ALA A 522 -19.38 11.86 -12.64
C ALA A 522 -20.65 11.53 -11.81
N SER A 523 -20.50 11.06 -10.57
CA SER A 523 -21.63 10.77 -9.69
C SER A 523 -22.33 12.02 -9.11
N ARG A 524 -21.72 13.20 -9.23
CA ARG A 524 -22.24 14.47 -8.67
C ARG A 524 -23.11 15.27 -9.65
N CYS A 525 -23.03 15.01 -10.95
CA CYS A 525 -23.76 15.79 -11.96
C CYS A 525 -25.26 15.40 -12.00
N PRO A 526 -26.19 16.31 -11.62
CA PRO A 526 -27.63 16.02 -11.63
C PRO A 526 -28.25 16.04 -13.05
N SER A 527 -27.57 16.66 -14.01
CA SER A 527 -28.11 17.04 -15.32
C SER A 527 -28.39 15.89 -16.29
N HIS A 528 -27.90 14.68 -16.03
CA HIS A 528 -28.22 13.50 -16.87
C HIS A 528 -29.44 12.70 -16.38
N ARG A 529 -30.14 13.12 -15.33
CA ARG A 529 -31.24 12.34 -14.74
C ARG A 529 -32.60 12.49 -15.45
N HIS A 530 -32.83 13.55 -16.23
CA HIS A 530 -34.16 13.79 -16.81
C HIS A 530 -34.51 12.92 -18.03
N ASN A 531 -33.54 12.30 -18.71
CA ASN A 531 -33.82 11.46 -19.89
C ASN A 531 -33.86 9.94 -19.62
N ALA A 532 -33.48 9.48 -18.42
CA ALA A 532 -33.47 8.04 -18.09
C ALA A 532 -34.81 7.53 -17.52
N GLN A 533 -35.78 8.42 -17.25
CA GLN A 533 -37.09 8.03 -16.70
C GLN A 533 -38.11 7.55 -17.75
N ASN A 534 -37.82 7.68 -19.06
CA ASN A 534 -38.76 7.28 -20.12
C ASN A 534 -38.49 5.91 -20.78
N MET A 535 -37.58 5.10 -20.24
CA MET A 535 -37.45 3.69 -20.63
C MET A 535 -38.01 2.82 -19.48
N GLY A 536 -39.28 2.45 -19.62
CA GLY A 536 -40.02 1.69 -18.62
C GLY A 536 -39.47 0.28 -18.38
N GLY A 537 -39.63 -0.19 -17.14
CA GLY A 537 -39.62 -1.62 -16.80
C GLY A 537 -38.36 -2.16 -16.10
N SER A 538 -38.22 -1.91 -14.79
CA SER A 538 -37.96 -2.96 -13.78
C SER A 538 -37.77 -2.33 -12.40
N GLY A 539 -38.55 -2.82 -11.43
CA GLY A 539 -38.59 -2.34 -10.05
C GLY A 539 -37.35 -2.72 -9.25
N PHE A 540 -36.26 -1.96 -9.41
CA PHE A 540 -35.18 -1.91 -8.42
C PHE A 540 -35.45 -0.76 -7.44
N SER A 541 -36.18 -1.04 -6.35
CA SER A 541 -36.25 -0.17 -5.16
C SER A 541 -35.01 -0.31 -4.26
N GLY A 542 -33.85 -0.64 -4.84
CA GLY A 542 -32.61 -0.84 -4.13
C GLY A 542 -31.84 0.48 -3.97
N THR A 543 -31.64 0.89 -2.72
CA THR A 543 -30.70 1.93 -2.24
C THR A 543 -29.60 2.28 -3.26
N THR A 544 -29.83 3.35 -4.04
CA THR A 544 -28.84 3.84 -4.99
C THR A 544 -27.70 4.47 -4.21
N CYS A 545 -26.51 3.88 -4.29
CA CYS A 545 -25.27 4.45 -3.78
C CYS A 545 -25.04 5.80 -4.47
N ARG A 546 -25.32 6.91 -3.79
CA ARG A 546 -25.37 8.24 -4.44
C ARG A 546 -24.03 8.95 -4.43
N HIS A 547 -23.20 8.80 -3.39
CA HIS A 547 -21.92 9.52 -3.31
C HIS A 547 -20.77 8.67 -2.79
N ARG A 548 -19.69 8.62 -3.58
CA ARG A 548 -18.38 8.09 -3.20
C ARG A 548 -17.43 9.25 -2.91
N TYR A 549 -16.48 9.04 -2.02
CA TYR A 549 -15.38 9.97 -1.78
C TYR A 549 -14.17 9.22 -1.25
N LEU A 550 -12.97 9.73 -1.52
CA LEU A 550 -11.73 9.16 -0.99
C LEU A 550 -11.54 9.67 0.45
N ARG A 551 -11.57 8.75 1.43
CA ARG A 551 -11.40 9.07 2.86
C ARG A 551 -9.94 9.03 3.28
N THR A 552 -9.14 8.13 2.72
CA THR A 552 -7.72 8.01 3.08
C THR A 552 -6.96 7.42 1.91
N ALA A 553 -5.73 7.88 1.69
CA ALA A 553 -4.76 7.25 0.80
C ALA A 553 -3.41 7.18 1.51
N LYS A 554 -2.72 6.04 1.46
CA LYS A 554 -1.37 5.84 2.02
C LYS A 554 -0.51 5.12 0.99
N CYS A 555 0.74 5.52 0.83
CA CYS A 555 1.65 4.93 -0.14
C CYS A 555 2.98 4.52 0.50
N TRP A 556 3.56 3.48 -0.09
CA TRP A 556 4.86 2.89 0.18
C TRP A 556 5.52 2.59 -1.16
N LYS A 557 6.83 2.30 -1.16
CA LYS A 557 7.54 1.98 -2.41
C LYS A 557 6.91 0.82 -3.19
N ASN A 558 6.40 -0.19 -2.49
CA ASN A 558 5.83 -1.39 -3.11
C ASN A 558 4.32 -1.51 -2.93
N ALA A 559 3.65 -0.58 -2.25
CA ALA A 559 2.23 -0.71 -1.92
C ALA A 559 1.50 0.63 -1.85
N PHE A 560 0.18 0.58 -1.95
CA PHE A 560 -0.67 1.66 -1.50
C PHE A 560 -1.98 1.14 -0.91
N PHE A 561 -2.58 1.95 -0.05
CA PHE A 561 -3.83 1.69 0.65
C PHE A 561 -4.80 2.84 0.40
N LEU A 562 -6.05 2.53 0.06
CA LEU A 562 -7.12 3.50 -0.14
C LEU A 562 -8.30 3.13 0.77
N GLU A 563 -8.92 4.10 1.42
CA GLU A 563 -10.24 3.94 2.04
C GLU A 563 -11.23 4.82 1.28
N VAL A 564 -12.21 4.20 0.63
CA VAL A 564 -13.24 4.89 -0.14
C VAL A 564 -14.53 4.89 0.66
N GLY A 565 -14.99 6.06 1.05
CA GLY A 565 -16.28 6.27 1.72
C GLY A 565 -17.44 6.20 0.74
N ILE A 566 -18.53 5.59 1.20
CA ILE A 566 -19.79 5.43 0.48
C ILE A 566 -20.92 5.98 1.37
N ARG A 567 -21.66 6.99 0.88
CA ARG A 567 -22.88 7.47 1.54
C ARG A 567 -24.10 6.79 0.93
N LEU A 568 -24.85 6.09 1.79
CA LEU A 568 -26.15 5.52 1.46
C LEU A 568 -27.23 6.44 2.01
N GLU A 569 -28.01 7.04 1.11
CA GLU A 569 -29.24 7.73 1.51
C GLU A 569 -30.33 6.68 1.73
N SER A 570 -30.75 6.53 2.98
CA SER A 570 -31.97 5.80 3.32
C SER A 570 -33.19 6.71 3.14
N GLU A 571 -34.32 6.14 2.72
CA GLU A 571 -35.61 6.84 2.64
C GLU A 571 -36.02 7.51 3.98
N LYS A 572 -35.49 7.03 5.11
CA LYS A 572 -35.76 7.55 6.46
C LYS A 572 -34.82 8.67 6.93
N ARG A 573 -34.13 9.39 6.02
CA ARG A 573 -33.18 10.48 6.33
C ARG A 573 -31.95 10.11 7.19
N HIS A 574 -31.76 8.85 7.57
CA HIS A 574 -30.50 8.40 8.17
C HIS A 574 -29.48 8.10 7.07
N THR A 575 -28.41 8.89 7.03
CA THR A 575 -27.26 8.65 6.16
C THR A 575 -26.38 7.55 6.77
N GLN A 576 -26.47 6.33 6.25
CA GLN A 576 -25.55 5.29 6.65
C GLN A 576 -24.25 5.45 5.85
N GLN A 577 -23.16 5.69 6.56
CA GLN A 577 -21.82 5.75 5.96
C GLN A 577 -21.17 4.36 6.03
N SER A 578 -20.76 3.85 4.88
CA SER A 578 -19.91 2.67 4.76
C SER A 578 -18.57 3.08 4.17
N SER A 579 -17.53 2.27 4.34
CA SER A 579 -16.30 2.42 3.56
C SER A 579 -15.81 1.09 3.01
N VAL A 580 -15.06 1.15 1.92
CA VAL A 580 -14.34 0.03 1.32
C VAL A 580 -12.86 0.34 1.42
N LYS A 581 -12.11 -0.57 2.04
CA LYS A 581 -10.66 -0.48 2.17
C LYS A 581 -10.01 -1.28 1.06
N ILE A 582 -9.12 -0.69 0.28
CA ILE A 582 -8.45 -1.29 -0.86
C ILE A 582 -6.95 -1.24 -0.60
N PHE A 583 -6.28 -2.36 -0.78
CA PHE A 583 -4.84 -2.49 -0.59
C PHE A 583 -4.23 -3.12 -1.83
N VAL A 584 -3.25 -2.42 -2.40
CA VAL A 584 -2.51 -2.84 -3.58
C VAL A 584 -1.06 -3.02 -3.18
N HIS A 585 -0.48 -4.19 -3.46
CA HIS A 585 0.87 -4.53 -3.01
C HIS A 585 1.61 -5.40 -4.00
N LEU A 586 2.89 -5.06 -4.26
CA LEU A 586 3.81 -5.83 -5.07
C LEU A 586 4.72 -6.70 -4.20
N ASP A 587 4.26 -7.90 -3.94
CA ASP A 587 4.88 -8.89 -3.06
C ASP A 587 6.01 -9.67 -3.73
N ASP A 588 7.00 -10.07 -2.93
CA ASP A 588 7.86 -11.22 -3.21
C ASP A 588 7.34 -12.48 -2.48
N LYS A 589 8.01 -13.62 -2.68
CA LYS A 589 7.63 -14.87 -1.99
C LYS A 589 7.73 -14.79 -0.45
N LYS A 590 8.66 -13.98 0.08
CA LYS A 590 8.99 -13.92 1.51
C LYS A 590 8.00 -13.05 2.29
N SER A 591 7.35 -12.08 1.63
CA SER A 591 6.35 -11.19 2.20
C SER A 591 5.21 -11.92 2.92
N ASP A 592 4.81 -11.38 4.07
CA ASP A 592 3.67 -11.88 4.83
C ASP A 592 2.31 -11.58 4.18
N PHE A 593 2.28 -10.61 3.27
CA PHE A 593 1.08 -10.25 2.52
C PHE A 593 0.93 -11.03 1.21
N CYS A 594 1.93 -11.83 0.84
CA CYS A 594 1.97 -12.54 -0.43
C CYS A 594 0.94 -13.67 -0.50
N ILE A 595 -0.12 -13.47 -1.28
CA ILE A 595 -1.14 -14.49 -1.53
C ILE A 595 -0.54 -15.63 -2.37
N ARG A 596 -0.83 -16.88 -2.00
CA ARG A 596 -0.39 -18.08 -2.73
C ARG A 596 1.13 -18.13 -2.95
N SER A 597 1.92 -17.64 -1.97
CA SER A 597 3.39 -17.66 -2.07
C SER A 597 3.99 -19.07 -2.10
N SER A 598 3.26 -20.07 -1.62
CA SER A 598 3.64 -21.50 -1.69
C SER A 598 3.93 -21.98 -3.12
N GLY A 599 3.21 -21.46 -4.12
CA GLY A 599 3.39 -21.81 -5.53
C GLY A 599 4.40 -20.94 -6.29
N MET A 600 5.06 -19.99 -5.62
CA MET A 600 6.00 -19.05 -6.25
C MET A 600 7.44 -19.55 -6.15
N THR A 601 8.25 -19.29 -7.18
CA THR A 601 9.72 -19.33 -7.06
C THR A 601 10.20 -18.05 -6.37
N GLN A 602 11.48 -17.97 -5.97
CA GLN A 602 11.99 -16.75 -5.33
C GLN A 602 12.06 -15.55 -6.31
N SER A 603 12.29 -15.84 -7.60
CA SER A 603 12.34 -14.83 -8.67
C SER A 603 10.99 -14.23 -9.02
N MET A 604 9.88 -14.94 -8.72
CA MET A 604 8.54 -14.49 -9.05
C MET A 604 8.10 -13.36 -8.13
N ARG A 605 7.40 -12.39 -8.72
CA ARG A 605 6.73 -11.29 -8.00
C ARG A 605 5.23 -11.37 -8.22
N ARG A 606 4.47 -10.93 -7.24
CA ARG A 606 3.00 -10.93 -7.30
C ARG A 606 2.47 -9.56 -6.95
N LEU A 607 1.80 -8.91 -7.90
CA LEU A 607 0.97 -7.77 -7.59
C LEU A 607 -0.38 -8.28 -7.11
N THR A 608 -0.84 -7.79 -5.98
CA THR A 608 -2.13 -8.16 -5.38
C THR A 608 -2.97 -6.90 -5.19
N VAL A 609 -4.21 -6.93 -5.67
CA VAL A 609 -5.23 -5.90 -5.40
C VAL A 609 -6.32 -6.55 -4.57
N SER A 610 -6.44 -6.11 -3.32
CA SER A 610 -7.38 -6.67 -2.35
C SER A 610 -8.30 -5.59 -1.81
N ALA A 611 -9.58 -5.90 -1.61
CA ALA A 611 -10.52 -4.98 -0.98
C ALA A 611 -11.35 -5.65 0.10
N LYS A 612 -11.56 -4.93 1.20
CA LYS A 612 -12.35 -5.30 2.38
C LYS A 612 -13.54 -4.34 2.48
N GLY A 613 -14.75 -4.88 2.56
CA GLY A 613 -15.99 -4.10 2.73
C GLY A 613 -17.18 -4.99 3.12
N LEU A 614 -18.37 -4.40 3.25
CA LEU A 614 -19.59 -5.11 3.64
C LEU A 614 -19.92 -6.30 2.71
N THR A 615 -20.37 -7.42 3.29
CA THR A 615 -20.79 -8.65 2.58
C THR A 615 -22.11 -8.53 1.81
N SER A 616 -22.85 -7.43 1.97
CA SER A 616 -24.18 -7.26 1.37
C SER A 616 -24.14 -7.24 -0.17
N ASN A 617 -25.25 -7.62 -0.79
CA ASN A 617 -25.47 -7.65 -2.24
C ASN A 617 -24.38 -8.41 -3.02
N SER A 618 -23.99 -9.61 -2.54
CA SER A 618 -22.99 -10.46 -3.19
C SER A 618 -21.69 -9.71 -3.56
N GLY A 619 -21.17 -8.88 -2.65
CA GLY A 619 -19.91 -8.15 -2.85
C GLY A 619 -20.02 -6.91 -3.76
N THR A 620 -21.22 -6.57 -4.26
CA THR A 620 -21.45 -5.40 -5.12
C THR A 620 -20.97 -4.11 -4.48
N TYR A 621 -21.10 -3.95 -3.16
CA TYR A 621 -20.59 -2.78 -2.44
C TYR A 621 -19.08 -2.64 -2.54
N ILE A 622 -18.34 -3.75 -2.50
CA ILE A 622 -16.88 -3.75 -2.62
C ILE A 622 -16.47 -3.36 -4.05
N TRP A 623 -17.13 -3.95 -5.06
CA TRP A 623 -16.89 -3.64 -6.46
C TRP A 623 -17.14 -2.17 -6.80
N LYS A 624 -18.36 -1.69 -6.51
CA LYS A 624 -18.76 -0.30 -6.77
C LYS A 624 -18.03 0.69 -5.86
N GLY A 625 -17.56 0.23 -4.71
CA GLY A 625 -16.77 1.00 -3.74
C GLY A 625 -15.33 1.28 -4.15
N GLY A 626 -14.93 0.99 -5.39
CA GLY A 626 -13.63 1.38 -5.94
C GLY A 626 -12.78 0.21 -6.41
N LEU A 627 -13.08 -1.03 -6.00
CA LEU A 627 -12.29 -2.20 -6.41
C LEU A 627 -12.32 -2.37 -7.94
N GLU A 628 -13.47 -2.13 -8.58
CA GLU A 628 -13.58 -2.23 -10.03
C GLU A 628 -12.62 -1.26 -10.74
N GLN A 629 -12.60 0.00 -10.31
CA GLN A 629 -11.74 1.04 -10.88
C GLN A 629 -10.27 0.67 -10.69
N VAL A 630 -9.86 0.29 -9.48
CA VAL A 630 -8.46 -0.08 -9.20
C VAL A 630 -8.00 -1.26 -10.07
N ILE A 631 -8.85 -2.28 -10.25
CA ILE A 631 -8.54 -3.42 -11.12
C ILE A 631 -8.44 -2.98 -12.59
N GLN A 632 -9.31 -2.09 -13.06
CA GLN A 632 -9.27 -1.57 -14.42
C GLN A 632 -8.02 -0.74 -14.67
N SER A 633 -7.67 0.17 -13.76
CA SER A 633 -6.42 0.95 -13.80
C SER A 633 -5.20 0.03 -13.79
N THR A 634 -5.22 -1.02 -12.98
CA THR A 634 -4.14 -2.02 -12.92
C THR A 634 -4.01 -2.79 -14.23
N ASP A 635 -5.12 -3.30 -14.78
CA ASP A 635 -5.13 -3.97 -16.09
C ASP A 635 -4.61 -3.01 -17.18
N HIS A 636 -5.07 -1.76 -17.20
CA HIS A 636 -4.63 -0.74 -18.15
C HIS A 636 -3.12 -0.49 -18.09
N VAL A 637 -2.55 -0.29 -16.90
CA VAL A 637 -1.12 -0.03 -16.74
C VAL A 637 -0.28 -1.25 -17.12
N ILE A 638 -0.68 -2.46 -16.72
CA ILE A 638 0.07 -3.68 -17.07
C ILE A 638 0.02 -3.96 -18.58
N GLU A 639 -1.16 -3.84 -19.20
CA GLU A 639 -1.36 -4.14 -20.61
C GLU A 639 -0.77 -3.05 -21.53
N ASN A 640 -1.01 -1.77 -21.24
CA ASN A 640 -0.66 -0.67 -22.15
C ASN A 640 0.69 -0.01 -21.85
N THR A 641 1.09 0.09 -20.59
CA THR A 641 2.34 0.78 -20.24
C THR A 641 3.53 -0.15 -20.34
N PHE A 642 3.35 -1.41 -19.94
CA PHE A 642 4.46 -2.36 -19.90
C PHE A 642 4.41 -3.35 -21.07
N GLY A 643 3.22 -3.81 -21.50
CA GLY A 643 3.09 -4.85 -22.52
C GLY A 643 3.51 -6.24 -22.02
N TRP A 644 3.40 -6.47 -20.70
CA TRP A 644 3.97 -7.66 -20.05
C TRP A 644 2.96 -8.79 -19.91
N THR A 645 3.47 -10.03 -19.93
CA THR A 645 2.67 -11.25 -19.78
C THR A 645 2.53 -11.65 -18.31
N ALA A 646 1.81 -10.84 -17.52
CA ALA A 646 1.44 -11.24 -16.17
C ALA A 646 0.28 -12.23 -16.19
N ILE A 647 0.35 -13.30 -15.40
CA ILE A 647 -0.78 -14.24 -15.27
C ILE A 647 -1.78 -13.62 -14.31
N ARG A 648 -2.93 -13.21 -14.84
CA ARG A 648 -4.03 -12.68 -14.02
C ARG A 648 -4.82 -13.80 -13.36
N GLU A 649 -4.90 -13.72 -12.04
CA GLU A 649 -5.50 -14.72 -11.15
C GLU A 649 -6.56 -14.06 -10.25
N ILE A 650 -7.62 -14.81 -9.94
CA ILE A 650 -8.69 -14.43 -9.02
C ILE A 650 -8.57 -15.30 -7.78
N VAL A 651 -8.54 -14.69 -6.59
CA VAL A 651 -8.31 -15.39 -5.33
C VAL A 651 -9.62 -15.87 -4.73
N CYS A 652 -9.64 -17.10 -4.19
CA CYS A 652 -10.77 -17.63 -3.45
C CYS A 652 -10.98 -16.84 -2.14
N SER A 653 -12.09 -16.09 -2.06
CA SER A 653 -12.45 -15.30 -0.88
C SER A 653 -12.64 -16.15 0.38
N GLN A 654 -13.13 -17.39 0.25
CA GLN A 654 -13.25 -18.32 1.38
C GLN A 654 -11.89 -18.85 1.86
N CYS A 655 -10.94 -19.12 0.96
CA CYS A 655 -9.58 -19.47 1.39
C CYS A 655 -8.93 -18.32 2.18
N LEU A 656 -9.13 -17.06 1.77
CA LEU A 656 -8.62 -15.91 2.52
C LEU A 656 -9.27 -15.76 3.90
N ALA A 657 -10.55 -16.13 4.03
CA ALA A 657 -11.28 -16.09 5.29
C ALA A 657 -10.88 -17.22 6.26
N GLU A 658 -10.57 -18.41 5.75
CA GLU A 658 -10.42 -19.62 6.56
C GLU A 658 -8.97 -20.09 6.71
N LYS A 659 -8.07 -19.70 5.81
CA LYS A 659 -6.69 -20.19 5.75
C LYS A 659 -5.67 -19.06 5.74
N SER A 660 -4.39 -19.42 5.78
CA SER A 660 -3.30 -18.48 5.50
C SER A 660 -3.38 -17.98 4.05
N CYS A 661 -3.17 -16.68 3.85
CA CYS A 661 -3.10 -16.08 2.50
C CYS A 661 -2.04 -16.78 1.63
N LYS A 662 -0.93 -17.25 2.22
CA LYS A 662 0.17 -17.97 1.55
C LYS A 662 -0.28 -19.30 0.91
N SER A 663 -1.39 -19.87 1.38
CA SER A 663 -1.99 -21.13 0.91
C SER A 663 -3.30 -20.94 0.13
N ALA A 664 -3.72 -19.70 -0.16
CA ALA A 664 -5.01 -19.47 -0.78
C ALA A 664 -5.09 -20.03 -2.21
N CYS A 665 -6.23 -20.65 -2.53
CA CYS A 665 -6.52 -21.08 -3.89
C CYS A 665 -6.77 -19.88 -4.81
N VAL A 666 -6.37 -20.01 -6.07
CA VAL A 666 -6.64 -19.02 -7.13
C VAL A 666 -7.12 -19.71 -8.39
N TRP A 667 -7.82 -18.95 -9.24
CA TRP A 667 -8.20 -19.36 -10.59
C TRP A 667 -7.61 -18.40 -11.62
N LYS A 668 -7.22 -18.89 -12.79
CA LYS A 668 -6.84 -18.01 -13.91
C LYS A 668 -8.06 -17.21 -14.39
N LYS A 669 -7.89 -15.94 -14.78
CA LYS A 669 -8.96 -15.06 -15.30
C LYS A 669 -9.74 -15.72 -16.44
N ASP A 670 -9.05 -16.43 -17.35
CA ASP A 670 -9.68 -17.05 -18.51
C ASP A 670 -10.60 -18.21 -18.16
N TYR A 671 -10.26 -18.97 -17.11
CA TYR A 671 -11.14 -20.01 -16.58
C TYR A 671 -12.44 -19.38 -16.04
N ILE A 672 -12.33 -18.32 -15.26
CA ILE A 672 -13.48 -17.60 -14.71
C ILE A 672 -14.33 -16.97 -15.82
N LYS A 673 -13.70 -16.33 -16.82
CA LYS A 673 -14.39 -15.81 -18.02
C LYS A 673 -15.18 -16.90 -18.73
N ARG A 674 -14.62 -18.11 -18.88
CA ARG A 674 -15.30 -19.25 -19.49
C ARG A 674 -16.53 -19.67 -18.68
N CYS A 675 -16.39 -19.80 -17.35
CA CYS A 675 -17.52 -20.15 -16.49
C CYS A 675 -18.65 -19.11 -16.54
N LEU A 676 -18.33 -17.81 -16.65
CA LEU A 676 -19.32 -16.75 -16.85
C LEU A 676 -20.04 -16.88 -18.20
N LYS A 677 -19.31 -17.17 -19.28
CA LYS A 677 -19.90 -17.40 -20.62
C LYS A 677 -20.82 -18.62 -20.66
N GLU A 678 -20.48 -19.66 -19.89
CA GLU A 678 -21.30 -20.87 -19.73
C GLU A 678 -22.50 -20.67 -18.78
N GLY A 679 -22.70 -19.47 -18.23
CA GLY A 679 -23.82 -19.19 -17.32
C GLY A 679 -23.74 -19.92 -15.98
N ARG A 680 -22.55 -20.37 -15.55
CA ARG A 680 -22.40 -21.02 -14.25
C ARG A 680 -22.60 -19.98 -13.13
N PRO A 681 -23.34 -20.28 -12.06
CA PRO A 681 -23.52 -19.35 -10.94
C PRO A 681 -22.36 -19.41 -9.92
N THR A 682 -21.65 -20.53 -9.86
CA THR A 682 -20.62 -20.79 -8.84
C THR A 682 -19.42 -21.55 -9.41
N VAL A 683 -18.26 -21.42 -8.76
CA VAL A 683 -17.03 -22.18 -9.02
C VAL A 683 -16.52 -22.84 -7.75
N TRP A 684 -15.79 -23.94 -7.91
CA TRP A 684 -15.13 -24.66 -6.81
C TRP A 684 -13.63 -24.39 -6.83
N CYS A 685 -13.03 -24.14 -5.67
CA CYS A 685 -11.58 -24.03 -5.55
C CYS A 685 -10.94 -25.40 -5.27
N GLN A 686 -9.60 -25.50 -5.33
CA GLN A 686 -8.87 -26.76 -5.09
C GLN A 686 -9.03 -27.26 -3.65
N ASP A 687 -9.38 -26.38 -2.71
CA ASP A 687 -9.68 -26.69 -1.32
C ASP A 687 -11.14 -27.09 -1.06
N GLY A 688 -11.98 -27.16 -2.10
CA GLY A 688 -13.39 -27.56 -1.96
C GLY A 688 -14.36 -26.43 -1.57
N HIS A 689 -13.91 -25.17 -1.51
CA HIS A 689 -14.81 -24.04 -1.29
C HIS A 689 -15.67 -23.76 -2.53
N LYS A 690 -16.98 -23.59 -2.32
CA LYS A 690 -17.94 -23.15 -3.35
C LYS A 690 -18.11 -21.64 -3.27
N VAL A 691 -17.75 -20.94 -4.35
CA VAL A 691 -17.77 -19.46 -4.41
C VAL A 691 -18.67 -18.99 -5.54
N GLU A 692 -19.52 -18.00 -5.26
CA GLU A 692 -20.38 -17.36 -6.26
C GLU A 692 -19.56 -16.53 -7.24
N LEU A 693 -19.84 -16.69 -8.54
CA LEU A 693 -19.13 -15.97 -9.59
C LEU A 693 -19.44 -14.46 -9.58
N SER A 694 -20.67 -14.08 -9.23
CA SER A 694 -21.08 -12.68 -9.05
C SER A 694 -20.21 -11.96 -8.01
N VAL A 695 -19.91 -12.64 -6.91
CA VAL A 695 -19.09 -12.11 -5.81
C VAL A 695 -17.66 -11.80 -6.27
N ILE A 696 -17.01 -12.75 -6.96
CA ILE A 696 -15.60 -12.60 -7.36
C ILE A 696 -15.38 -11.87 -8.69
N CYS A 697 -16.45 -11.58 -9.43
CA CYS A 697 -16.37 -10.87 -10.72
C CYS A 697 -17.10 -9.53 -10.76
N GLY A 698 -17.97 -9.24 -9.79
CA GLY A 698 -18.75 -8.00 -9.72
C GLY A 698 -19.86 -7.89 -10.78
N LYS A 699 -20.07 -8.93 -11.59
CA LYS A 699 -21.07 -8.97 -12.66
C LYS A 699 -22.03 -10.13 -12.44
N LEU A 700 -23.33 -9.87 -12.50
CA LEU A 700 -24.34 -10.92 -12.58
C LEU A 700 -24.32 -11.51 -14.00
N PRO A 701 -24.45 -12.84 -14.16
CA PRO A 701 -24.70 -13.44 -15.47
C PRO A 701 -25.97 -12.82 -16.08
N ASN A 702 -25.89 -12.39 -17.35
CA ASN A 702 -27.03 -11.82 -18.06
C ASN A 702 -28.26 -12.75 -17.92
N GLY A 703 -29.33 -12.24 -17.31
CA GLY A 703 -30.61 -12.97 -17.16
C GLY A 703 -30.85 -13.67 -15.82
N MET A 704 -29.92 -13.65 -14.85
CA MET A 704 -30.20 -14.13 -13.49
C MET A 704 -30.54 -12.95 -12.57
N HIS A 705 -31.82 -12.85 -12.19
CA HIS A 705 -32.22 -12.01 -11.06
C HIS A 705 -31.66 -12.62 -9.78
N SER A 706 -30.98 -11.82 -8.95
CA SER A 706 -30.61 -12.24 -7.61
C SER A 706 -31.90 -12.43 -6.82
N ASN A 707 -32.24 -13.68 -6.50
CA ASN A 707 -33.12 -13.91 -5.37
C ASN A 707 -32.31 -13.49 -4.13
N ASP A 708 -32.50 -12.23 -3.71
CA ASP A 708 -31.88 -11.60 -2.54
C ASP A 708 -32.40 -12.23 -1.23
N ARG A 709 -32.32 -13.56 -1.12
CA ARG A 709 -32.21 -14.21 0.17
C ARG A 709 -30.73 -14.33 0.44
N ILE A 710 -30.20 -13.28 1.06
CA ILE A 710 -29.00 -13.38 1.88
C ILE A 710 -29.16 -14.68 2.67
N ILE A 711 -28.27 -15.63 2.45
CA ILE A 711 -28.10 -16.76 3.36
C ILE A 711 -27.62 -16.11 4.65
N GLU A 712 -28.54 -15.67 5.50
CA GLU A 712 -28.29 -15.58 6.93
C GLU A 712 -27.82 -16.97 7.31
N ARG A 713 -26.50 -17.10 7.43
CA ARG A 713 -25.85 -18.35 7.80
C ARG A 713 -26.47 -18.75 9.14
N ASN A 714 -27.37 -19.74 9.12
CA ASN A 714 -27.88 -20.36 10.33
C ASN A 714 -26.69 -20.59 11.27
N PRO A 715 -26.76 -20.14 12.55
CA PRO A 715 -25.72 -20.44 13.51
C PRO A 715 -25.42 -21.94 13.46
N SER A 716 -24.14 -22.31 13.50
CA SER A 716 -23.75 -23.72 13.41
C SER A 716 -24.60 -24.55 14.37
N ARG A 717 -25.01 -25.78 14.00
CA ARG A 717 -25.90 -26.63 14.83
C ARG A 717 -25.49 -26.65 16.33
N ARG A 718 -24.18 -26.52 16.62
CA ARG A 718 -23.62 -26.43 17.97
C ARG A 718 -24.08 -25.20 18.77
N ILE A 719 -24.15 -24.02 18.16
CA ILE A 719 -24.61 -22.80 18.83
C ILE A 719 -26.11 -22.88 19.15
N GLN A 720 -26.90 -23.50 18.25
CA GLN A 720 -28.33 -23.73 18.51
C GLN A 720 -28.57 -24.56 19.78
N HIS A 721 -27.69 -25.54 20.07
CA HIS A 721 -27.76 -26.34 21.30
C HIS A 721 -27.33 -25.55 22.56
N CYS A 722 -26.61 -24.44 22.42
CA CYS A 722 -26.20 -23.62 23.56
C CYS A 722 -27.38 -22.78 24.10
N ILE A 723 -28.34 -22.44 23.24
CA ILE A 723 -29.52 -21.61 23.56
C ILE A 723 -30.35 -22.21 24.70
N SER A 724 -30.50 -23.54 24.75
CA SER A 724 -31.29 -24.22 25.80
C SER A 724 -30.67 -24.16 27.21
N SER A 725 -29.46 -23.60 27.34
CA SER A 725 -28.74 -23.45 28.60
C SER A 725 -28.78 -22.01 29.13
N VAL A 726 -29.38 -21.08 28.37
CA VAL A 726 -29.51 -19.67 28.70
C VAL A 726 -30.84 -19.44 29.42
N VAL A 727 -30.83 -18.61 30.45
CA VAL A 727 -32.01 -18.30 31.28
C VAL A 727 -32.20 -16.79 31.39
N ILE A 728 -33.42 -16.36 31.65
CA ILE A 728 -33.71 -14.98 32.04
C ILE A 728 -33.35 -14.83 33.51
N VAL A 729 -32.66 -13.75 33.85
CA VAL A 729 -32.35 -13.38 35.23
C VAL A 729 -33.04 -12.05 35.51
N GLY A 730 -33.77 -11.95 36.61
CA GLY A 730 -34.39 -10.70 37.01
C GLY A 730 -34.38 -10.46 38.51
N LEU A 731 -34.47 -9.21 38.92
CA LEU A 731 -34.62 -8.83 40.32
C LEU A 731 -36.10 -8.54 40.62
N TRP A 732 -36.69 -9.36 41.49
CA TRP A 732 -38.07 -9.17 41.93
C TRP A 732 -38.13 -8.22 43.12
N ASP A 733 -38.86 -7.12 42.97
CA ASP A 733 -39.16 -6.20 44.04
C ASP A 733 -40.50 -6.56 44.69
N HIS A 734 -40.45 -6.88 45.99
CA HIS A 734 -41.63 -7.27 46.77
C HIS A 734 -42.59 -6.10 47.01
N ASN A 735 -42.07 -4.86 47.06
CA ASN A 735 -42.88 -3.68 47.33
C ASN A 735 -43.74 -3.33 46.11
N THR A 736 -43.14 -3.31 44.93
CA THR A 736 -43.82 -2.99 43.67
C THR A 736 -44.48 -4.20 43.01
N LYS A 737 -44.21 -5.42 43.51
CA LYS A 737 -44.65 -6.70 42.91
C LYS A 737 -44.31 -6.79 41.42
N SER A 738 -43.12 -6.33 41.06
CA SER A 738 -42.67 -6.25 39.67
C SER A 738 -41.19 -6.62 39.53
N LEU A 739 -40.77 -6.93 38.30
CA LEU A 739 -39.36 -7.13 37.98
C LEU A 739 -38.71 -5.76 37.75
N ARG A 740 -37.77 -5.39 38.63
CA ARG A 740 -37.07 -4.10 38.57
C ARG A 740 -35.98 -4.07 37.50
N SER A 741 -35.33 -5.20 37.29
CA SER A 741 -34.28 -5.38 36.30
C SER A 741 -34.39 -6.74 35.66
N LEU A 742 -33.92 -6.82 34.41
CA LEU A 742 -33.87 -8.03 33.62
C LEU A 742 -32.48 -8.14 32.98
N GLY A 743 -32.04 -9.36 32.80
CA GLY A 743 -30.82 -9.72 32.10
C GLY A 743 -30.90 -11.19 31.69
N SER A 744 -29.77 -11.70 31.23
CA SER A 744 -29.57 -13.08 30.83
C SER A 744 -28.54 -13.73 31.74
N GLY A 745 -28.61 -15.03 31.89
CA GLY A 745 -27.60 -15.83 32.55
C GLY A 745 -27.51 -17.19 31.89
N PHE A 746 -26.60 -18.03 32.36
CA PHE A 746 -26.51 -19.41 31.86
C PHE A 746 -26.28 -20.40 32.98
N VAL A 747 -26.81 -21.61 32.78
CA VAL A 747 -26.66 -22.69 33.73
C VAL A 747 -25.26 -23.30 33.59
N VAL A 748 -24.51 -23.29 34.69
CA VAL A 748 -23.17 -23.87 34.77
C VAL A 748 -23.17 -25.24 35.44
N ASP A 749 -24.10 -25.48 36.38
CA ASP A 749 -24.31 -26.79 37.02
C ASP A 749 -25.80 -27.05 37.29
N ASN A 750 -26.38 -27.96 36.52
CA ASN A 750 -27.78 -28.37 36.65
C ASN A 750 -28.07 -29.08 37.98
N ASN A 751 -27.11 -29.83 38.52
CA ASN A 751 -27.34 -30.65 39.71
C ASN A 751 -27.44 -29.79 40.96
N LYS A 752 -26.62 -28.73 41.01
CA LYS A 752 -26.58 -27.75 42.09
C LYS A 752 -27.46 -26.52 41.85
N GLY A 753 -28.09 -26.43 40.67
CA GLY A 753 -28.91 -25.27 40.28
C GLY A 753 -28.11 -23.97 40.21
N LEU A 754 -26.84 -24.04 39.76
CA LEU A 754 -25.94 -22.88 39.69
C LEU A 754 -26.04 -22.17 38.35
N ILE A 755 -26.19 -20.85 38.41
CA ILE A 755 -26.32 -19.96 37.26
C ILE A 755 -25.30 -18.82 37.39
N ILE A 756 -24.67 -18.45 36.28
CA ILE A 756 -23.77 -17.28 36.22
C ILE A 756 -24.45 -16.18 35.42
N THR A 757 -24.36 -14.94 35.92
CA THR A 757 -24.95 -13.73 35.33
C THR A 757 -24.09 -12.51 35.66
N ALA A 758 -24.36 -11.36 35.01
CA ALA A 758 -23.75 -10.09 35.37
C ALA A 758 -24.25 -9.61 36.74
N ALA A 759 -23.36 -9.00 37.53
CA ALA A 759 -23.67 -8.55 38.88
C ALA A 759 -24.59 -7.32 38.87
N HIS A 760 -24.37 -6.38 37.94
CA HIS A 760 -25.19 -5.16 37.82
C HIS A 760 -26.67 -5.45 37.53
N THR A 761 -27.01 -6.66 37.07
CA THR A 761 -28.41 -7.08 36.89
C THR A 761 -29.14 -7.22 38.22
N LEU A 762 -28.44 -7.52 39.32
CA LEU A 762 -29.04 -7.83 40.62
C LEU A 762 -28.54 -6.93 41.75
N ILE A 763 -27.43 -6.23 41.54
CA ILE A 763 -26.69 -5.46 42.54
C ILE A 763 -26.52 -4.03 42.02
N GLU A 764 -26.73 -3.04 42.87
CA GLU A 764 -26.47 -1.64 42.55
C GLU A 764 -24.96 -1.39 42.41
N MET A 765 -24.51 -0.98 41.22
CA MET A 765 -23.09 -0.77 40.90
C MET A 765 -22.76 0.69 40.49
N GLU A 766 -23.77 1.56 40.36
CA GLU A 766 -23.58 2.93 39.84
C GLU A 766 -23.52 4.02 40.92
N LYS A 767 -24.07 3.78 42.12
CA LYS A 767 -24.16 4.79 43.20
C LYS A 767 -23.23 4.48 44.37
N THR A 768 -22.37 5.42 44.75
CA THR A 768 -21.36 5.25 45.83
C THR A 768 -21.95 4.98 47.22
N GLU A 769 -23.18 5.44 47.49
CA GLU A 769 -23.83 5.25 48.79
C GLU A 769 -24.43 3.85 48.96
N ASN A 770 -25.00 3.27 47.88
CA ASN A 770 -25.67 1.96 47.89
C ASN A 770 -24.92 0.88 47.09
N PHE A 771 -23.65 1.13 46.76
CA PHE A 771 -22.83 0.20 45.99
C PHE A 771 -22.79 -1.16 46.69
N GLY A 772 -23.28 -2.19 46.02
CA GLY A 772 -23.33 -3.54 46.57
C GLY A 772 -24.62 -3.97 47.25
N GLU A 773 -25.62 -3.09 47.34
CA GLU A 773 -26.93 -3.43 47.89
C GLU A 773 -27.77 -4.26 46.91
N VAL A 774 -28.56 -5.18 47.45
CA VAL A 774 -29.51 -6.03 46.72
C VAL A 774 -30.92 -5.65 47.18
N HIS A 775 -31.68 -4.99 46.33
CA HIS A 775 -33.03 -4.50 46.67
C HIS A 775 -34.15 -5.41 46.12
N GLY A 776 -34.10 -6.70 46.43
CA GLY A 776 -35.10 -7.65 45.96
C GLY A 776 -34.65 -9.11 46.08
N ARG A 777 -35.45 -10.03 45.52
CA ARG A 777 -35.07 -11.45 45.39
C ARG A 777 -34.76 -11.79 43.94
N PRO A 778 -33.59 -12.40 43.63
CA PRO A 778 -33.31 -12.92 42.30
C PRO A 778 -34.37 -13.92 41.86
N ARG A 779 -34.79 -13.81 40.60
CA ARG A 779 -35.69 -14.75 39.92
C ARG A 779 -35.10 -15.23 38.61
N ILE A 780 -35.28 -16.51 38.33
CA ILE A 780 -34.79 -17.18 37.12
C ILE A 780 -35.97 -17.57 36.25
N GLY A 781 -36.06 -16.99 35.06
CA GLY A 781 -37.08 -17.33 34.06
C GLY A 781 -36.54 -18.38 33.08
N VAL A 782 -37.26 -19.49 32.93
CA VAL A 782 -37.00 -20.49 31.88
C VAL A 782 -38.18 -20.49 30.91
N ILE A 783 -37.94 -20.07 29.66
CA ILE A 783 -38.98 -20.04 28.63
C ILE A 783 -39.26 -21.46 28.15
N ASP A 784 -40.54 -21.88 28.19
CA ASP A 784 -40.97 -23.09 27.50
C ASP A 784 -41.14 -22.81 26.00
N SER A 785 -40.47 -23.62 25.17
CA SER A 785 -40.61 -23.61 23.71
C SER A 785 -42.06 -23.65 23.20
N LYS A 786 -43.00 -24.21 23.98
CA LYS A 786 -44.41 -24.34 23.61
C LYS A 786 -45.24 -23.11 23.98
N THR A 787 -45.12 -22.61 25.20
CA THR A 787 -45.97 -21.51 25.70
C THR A 787 -45.37 -20.13 25.42
N LYS A 788 -44.06 -20.05 25.18
CA LYS A 788 -43.28 -18.80 25.09
C LYS A 788 -43.36 -17.91 26.33
N GLU A 789 -43.95 -18.40 27.42
CA GLU A 789 -44.00 -17.70 28.70
C GLU A 789 -42.89 -18.20 29.63
N PRO A 790 -42.20 -17.30 30.36
CA PRO A 790 -41.17 -17.68 31.30
C PRO A 790 -41.77 -18.32 32.56
N PHE A 791 -41.27 -19.50 32.92
CA PHE A 791 -41.52 -20.08 34.24
C PHE A 791 -40.46 -19.56 35.21
N TRP A 792 -40.91 -18.95 36.31
CA TRP A 792 -40.03 -18.28 37.27
C TRP A 792 -39.68 -19.16 38.47
N TYR A 793 -38.39 -19.24 38.79
CA TYR A 793 -37.84 -19.86 39.99
C TYR A 793 -37.25 -18.79 40.91
N SER A 794 -37.34 -18.99 42.23
CA SER A 794 -36.60 -18.19 43.20
C SER A 794 -35.12 -18.59 43.19
N ALA A 795 -34.23 -17.62 43.40
CA ALA A 795 -32.81 -17.87 43.55
C ALA A 795 -32.18 -16.94 44.58
N GLU A 796 -31.00 -17.31 45.06
CA GLU A 796 -30.16 -16.49 45.94
C GLU A 796 -28.77 -16.29 45.34
N ILE A 797 -28.10 -15.20 45.70
CA ILE A 797 -26.72 -14.94 45.31
C ILE A 797 -25.80 -15.69 46.28
N VAL A 798 -25.06 -16.69 45.79
CA VAL A 798 -24.14 -17.49 46.63
C VAL A 798 -22.71 -16.95 46.58
N VAL A 799 -22.29 -16.40 45.43
CA VAL A 799 -20.96 -15.81 45.26
C VAL A 799 -21.06 -14.53 44.45
N ARG A 800 -20.37 -13.48 44.90
CA ARG A 800 -20.23 -12.20 44.21
C ARG A 800 -18.88 -11.58 44.49
N ASN A 801 -18.32 -10.88 43.51
CA ASN A 801 -17.12 -10.04 43.67
C ASN A 801 -17.31 -8.74 42.88
N GLN A 802 -18.34 -7.98 43.28
CA GLN A 802 -18.81 -6.80 42.54
C GLN A 802 -17.78 -5.65 42.47
N ASP A 803 -16.76 -5.66 43.33
CA ASP A 803 -15.69 -4.66 43.30
C ASP A 803 -14.76 -4.84 42.09
N GLU A 804 -14.51 -6.10 41.71
CA GLU A 804 -13.45 -6.46 40.76
C GLU A 804 -13.95 -7.22 39.52
N VAL A 805 -15.15 -7.80 39.61
CA VAL A 805 -15.77 -8.65 38.59
C VAL A 805 -17.28 -8.38 38.53
N ASP A 806 -17.76 -7.88 37.39
CA ASP A 806 -19.21 -7.73 37.12
C ASP A 806 -19.85 -9.08 36.77
N ALA A 807 -19.77 -10.01 37.71
CA ALA A 807 -20.40 -11.32 37.63
C ALA A 807 -20.74 -11.84 39.03
N CYS A 808 -21.82 -12.61 39.11
CA CYS A 808 -22.20 -13.34 40.32
C CYS A 808 -22.72 -14.73 39.99
N VAL A 809 -22.70 -15.61 40.99
CA VAL A 809 -23.26 -16.96 40.91
C VAL A 809 -24.52 -17.02 41.74
N LEU A 810 -25.59 -17.50 41.12
CA LEU A 810 -26.89 -17.72 41.73
C LEU A 810 -27.11 -19.20 41.99
N ARG A 811 -27.83 -19.50 43.06
CA ARG A 811 -28.34 -20.85 43.36
C ARG A 811 -29.86 -20.80 43.41
N ILE A 812 -30.50 -21.70 42.67
CA ILE A 812 -31.96 -21.83 42.70
C ILE A 812 -32.38 -22.34 44.09
N THR A 813 -33.29 -21.62 44.73
CA THR A 813 -33.88 -21.98 46.03
C THR A 813 -35.28 -22.54 45.77
N GLN A 814 -35.50 -23.81 46.08
CA GLN A 814 -36.77 -24.48 45.80
C GLN A 814 -37.90 -23.93 46.71
N GLU A 815 -38.82 -23.16 46.13
CA GLU A 815 -40.14 -22.85 46.73
C GLU A 815 -41.32 -23.25 45.82
N SER A 816 -41.09 -23.78 44.60
CA SER A 816 -42.16 -24.08 43.64
C SER A 816 -42.35 -25.57 43.35
N LYS A 817 -43.60 -25.98 43.06
CA LYS A 817 -44.04 -27.37 42.79
C LYS A 817 -43.40 -28.06 41.57
N CYS A 818 -42.51 -27.39 40.83
CA CYS A 818 -41.95 -27.89 39.57
C CYS A 818 -40.44 -28.06 39.71
N ASP A 819 -39.95 -29.29 39.53
CA ASP A 819 -38.52 -29.59 39.63
C ASP A 819 -37.76 -28.95 38.45
N PHE A 820 -36.80 -28.06 38.73
CA PHE A 820 -35.92 -27.45 37.73
C PHE A 820 -35.24 -28.51 36.83
N LYS A 821 -34.98 -29.71 37.38
CA LYS A 821 -34.41 -30.85 36.64
C LYS A 821 -35.35 -31.42 35.59
N SER A 822 -36.66 -31.30 35.78
CA SER A 822 -37.67 -31.86 34.87
C SER A 822 -37.75 -31.14 33.52
N LYS A 823 -37.29 -29.88 33.43
CA LYS A 823 -37.36 -29.06 32.21
C LYS A 823 -36.19 -29.23 31.23
N ARG A 824 -35.26 -30.17 31.47
CA ARG A 824 -34.12 -30.48 30.58
C ARG A 824 -33.31 -29.23 30.16
N VAL A 825 -33.10 -28.28 31.07
CA VAL A 825 -32.26 -27.11 30.79
C VAL A 825 -30.82 -27.59 30.57
N GLY A 826 -30.19 -27.16 29.47
CA GLY A 826 -28.80 -27.52 29.16
C GLY A 826 -27.81 -26.86 30.12
N LYS A 827 -26.53 -27.26 30.07
CA LYS A 827 -25.44 -26.55 30.73
C LYS A 827 -24.38 -26.12 29.73
N LEU A 828 -23.73 -24.98 29.98
CA LEU A 828 -22.58 -24.55 29.19
C LEU A 828 -21.27 -24.82 29.93
N LYS A 829 -20.23 -25.15 29.15
CA LYS A 829 -18.87 -25.31 29.67
C LYS A 829 -18.14 -23.97 29.58
N ILE A 830 -17.45 -23.58 30.65
CA ILE A 830 -16.58 -22.40 30.64
C ILE A 830 -15.22 -22.77 30.01
N ALA A 831 -14.76 -21.97 29.04
CA ALA A 831 -13.54 -22.23 28.27
C ALA A 831 -12.29 -22.38 29.15
N THR A 832 -11.39 -23.31 28.80
CA THR A 832 -10.10 -23.58 29.47
C THR A 832 -9.05 -22.54 29.21
N ASP A 833 -8.88 -22.16 27.96
CA ASP A 833 -7.66 -21.51 27.49
C ASP A 833 -7.86 -20.02 27.17
N GLY A 834 -8.80 -19.37 27.85
CA GLY A 834 -9.20 -18.00 27.56
C GLY A 834 -9.81 -17.87 26.16
N CYS A 835 -9.65 -16.72 25.52
CA CYS A 835 -10.02 -16.51 24.12
C CYS A 835 -8.85 -15.88 23.35
N GLY A 836 -8.70 -16.27 22.10
CA GLY A 836 -7.71 -15.67 21.19
C GLY A 836 -8.20 -14.31 20.68
N ASN A 837 -7.26 -13.41 20.36
CA ASN A 837 -7.60 -12.26 19.52
C ASN A 837 -8.17 -12.76 18.19
N ASP A 838 -9.16 -12.04 17.66
CA ASP A 838 -9.89 -12.37 16.43
C ASP A 838 -10.75 -13.64 16.49
N GLU A 839 -10.94 -14.24 17.67
CA GLU A 839 -11.84 -15.38 17.85
C GLU A 839 -13.30 -14.98 17.60
N ASN A 840 -14.02 -15.78 16.81
CA ASN A 840 -15.44 -15.56 16.54
C ASN A 840 -16.27 -15.99 17.73
N VAL A 841 -17.20 -15.13 18.15
CA VAL A 841 -18.04 -15.37 19.31
C VAL A 841 -19.51 -15.04 19.06
N TRP A 842 -20.39 -15.58 19.88
CA TRP A 842 -21.83 -15.32 19.90
C TRP A 842 -22.24 -14.95 21.30
N ILE A 843 -22.91 -13.81 21.46
CA ILE A 843 -23.61 -13.51 22.71
C ILE A 843 -24.96 -14.19 22.63
N LEU A 844 -25.30 -15.02 23.61
CA LEU A 844 -26.61 -15.64 23.71
C LEU A 844 -27.36 -14.95 24.84
N GLY A 845 -28.50 -14.33 24.53
CA GLY A 845 -29.23 -13.57 25.54
C GLY A 845 -30.64 -13.22 25.09
N TYR A 846 -31.48 -12.87 26.07
CA TYR A 846 -32.85 -12.47 25.86
C TYR A 846 -32.96 -10.97 25.62
N SER A 847 -33.50 -10.60 24.46
CA SER A 847 -33.73 -9.21 24.08
C SER A 847 -34.94 -8.65 24.80
N GLN A 848 -34.80 -7.46 25.39
CA GLN A 848 -35.86 -6.79 26.14
C GLN A 848 -36.64 -5.78 25.30
N LYS A 849 -36.30 -5.65 24.00
CA LYS A 849 -36.91 -4.66 23.09
C LYS A 849 -38.24 -5.12 22.50
N GLU A 850 -38.54 -6.42 22.51
CA GLU A 850 -39.70 -7.00 21.84
C GLU A 850 -40.51 -7.86 22.82
N SER A 851 -41.85 -7.71 22.77
CA SER A 851 -42.79 -8.64 23.41
C SER A 851 -43.40 -9.50 22.31
N PRO A 852 -43.28 -10.84 22.36
CA PRO A 852 -42.72 -11.66 23.45
C PRO A 852 -41.19 -11.66 23.52
N ILE A 853 -40.63 -11.86 24.73
CA ILE A 853 -39.19 -11.96 24.99
C ILE A 853 -38.59 -13.11 24.16
N ASN A 854 -37.68 -12.79 23.26
CA ASN A 854 -37.00 -13.76 22.40
C ASN A 854 -35.50 -13.83 22.73
N ILE A 855 -34.93 -15.03 22.57
CA ILE A 855 -33.48 -15.24 22.64
C ILE A 855 -32.86 -14.84 21.30
N GLU A 856 -31.88 -13.96 21.34
CA GLU A 856 -31.06 -13.59 20.19
C GLU A 856 -29.67 -14.22 20.32
N SER A 857 -28.99 -14.36 19.18
CA SER A 857 -27.60 -14.84 19.13
C SER A 857 -26.71 -13.92 18.29
N PRO A 858 -26.60 -12.62 18.63
CA PRO A 858 -25.79 -11.70 17.87
C PRO A 858 -24.33 -12.16 17.83
N ARG A 859 -23.78 -12.17 16.62
CA ARG A 859 -22.41 -12.60 16.33
C ARG A 859 -21.45 -11.43 16.48
N GLY A 860 -20.28 -11.72 17.04
CA GLY A 860 -19.17 -10.78 17.18
C GLY A 860 -17.82 -11.47 17.14
N TYR A 861 -16.78 -10.76 17.57
CA TYR A 861 -15.42 -11.30 17.69
C TYR A 861 -14.61 -10.55 18.74
N VAL A 862 -13.57 -11.20 19.23
CA VAL A 862 -12.62 -10.64 20.21
C VAL A 862 -11.63 -9.69 19.54
N ILE A 863 -11.59 -8.43 19.96
CA ILE A 863 -10.58 -7.46 19.53
C ILE A 863 -9.29 -7.64 20.31
N ARG A 864 -9.44 -7.69 21.64
CA ARG A 864 -8.32 -7.73 22.59
C ARG A 864 -8.81 -8.09 23.98
N SER A 865 -7.89 -8.61 24.78
CA SER A 865 -8.06 -8.79 26.22
C SER A 865 -7.17 -7.82 26.96
N PHE A 866 -7.68 -7.25 28.05
CA PHE A 866 -6.95 -6.35 28.92
C PHE A 866 -6.79 -6.93 30.32
N MET A 867 -5.68 -6.59 30.96
CA MET A 867 -5.42 -6.88 32.35
C MET A 867 -4.97 -5.60 33.04
N ASN A 868 -5.73 -5.17 34.04
CA ASN A 868 -5.40 -4.01 34.84
C ASN A 868 -4.41 -4.44 35.95
N MET A 869 -3.15 -4.04 35.81
CA MET A 869 -2.06 -4.45 36.71
C MET A 869 -2.11 -3.73 38.08
N GLN A 870 -2.83 -2.61 38.21
CA GLN A 870 -2.95 -1.84 39.46
C GLN A 870 -4.36 -1.27 39.63
N PRO A 871 -5.30 -2.00 40.27
CA PRO A 871 -6.57 -1.42 40.68
C PRO A 871 -6.32 -0.37 41.77
N GLU A 872 -6.86 0.85 41.61
CA GLU A 872 -6.76 1.89 42.63
C GLU A 872 -7.64 1.49 43.83
N ARG A 873 -7.01 1.02 44.90
CA ARG A 873 -7.70 0.68 46.15
C ARG A 873 -8.12 1.97 46.85
N GLY A 874 -9.41 2.28 46.90
CA GLY A 874 -9.92 3.37 47.73
C GLY A 874 -11.27 3.99 47.36
N ARG A 875 -11.87 3.66 46.20
CA ARG A 875 -13.19 4.17 45.79
C ARG A 875 -14.24 3.05 45.83
N ARG A 876 -15.45 3.35 46.33
CA ARG A 876 -16.64 2.49 46.23
C ARG A 876 -17.16 2.47 44.79
N SER A 877 -16.38 1.90 43.88
CA SER A 877 -16.68 1.86 42.44
C SER A 877 -16.11 0.60 41.82
N PHE A 878 -16.84 0.02 40.86
CA PHE A 878 -16.40 -1.14 40.11
C PHE A 878 -15.14 -0.84 39.27
N GLN A 879 -14.10 -1.67 39.44
CA GLN A 879 -12.87 -1.61 38.63
C GLN A 879 -12.51 -3.01 38.12
N PRO A 880 -12.79 -3.33 36.85
CA PRO A 880 -12.54 -4.67 36.34
C PRO A 880 -11.05 -4.98 36.30
N ARG A 881 -10.65 -6.11 36.90
CA ARG A 881 -9.26 -6.60 36.84
C ARG A 881 -8.86 -7.06 35.44
N GLN A 882 -9.80 -7.66 34.72
CA GLN A 882 -9.60 -8.19 33.37
C GLN A 882 -10.87 -8.09 32.56
N GLU A 883 -10.73 -7.80 31.27
CA GLU A 883 -11.86 -7.69 30.35
C GLU A 883 -11.49 -8.19 28.95
N ILE A 884 -12.49 -8.75 28.27
CA ILE A 884 -12.40 -9.02 26.83
C ILE A 884 -13.23 -7.95 26.12
N VAL A 885 -12.64 -7.27 25.15
CA VAL A 885 -13.38 -6.35 24.28
C VAL A 885 -13.75 -7.07 23.00
N ILE A 886 -15.03 -7.05 22.68
CA ILE A 886 -15.56 -7.60 21.43
C ILE A 886 -16.24 -6.51 20.61
N VAL A 887 -16.29 -6.66 19.29
CA VAL A 887 -17.22 -5.91 18.43
C VAL A 887 -18.45 -6.77 18.18
N CYS A 888 -19.63 -6.27 18.51
CA CYS A 888 -20.88 -6.95 18.24
C CYS A 888 -21.99 -5.92 17.92
N PRO A 889 -22.13 -5.52 16.65
CA PRO A 889 -23.00 -4.40 16.26
C PRO A 889 -24.49 -4.71 16.45
N ASN A 890 -24.86 -5.99 16.42
CA ASN A 890 -26.25 -6.42 16.57
C ASN A 890 -26.61 -6.75 18.02
N ALA A 891 -25.69 -6.58 18.99
CA ALA A 891 -26.00 -6.77 20.40
C ALA A 891 -26.78 -5.55 20.94
N THR A 892 -28.07 -5.75 21.19
CA THR A 892 -29.02 -4.77 21.72
C THR A 892 -29.03 -4.69 23.26
N PHE A 893 -29.75 -3.73 23.81
CA PHE A 893 -30.03 -3.64 25.25
C PHE A 893 -30.79 -4.90 25.74
N GLY A 894 -30.39 -5.44 26.89
CA GLY A 894 -31.02 -6.59 27.55
C GLY A 894 -30.21 -7.89 27.56
N HIS A 895 -29.10 -7.94 26.82
CA HIS A 895 -28.18 -9.10 26.79
C HIS A 895 -27.23 -9.20 27.99
N SER A 896 -27.31 -8.27 28.95
CA SER A 896 -26.45 -8.24 30.14
C SER A 896 -26.44 -9.58 30.87
N GLY A 897 -25.26 -10.11 31.18
CA GLY A 897 -25.05 -11.42 31.80
C GLY A 897 -25.16 -12.62 30.85
N GLY A 898 -25.57 -12.40 29.60
CA GLY A 898 -25.64 -13.45 28.59
C GLY A 898 -24.26 -14.05 28.29
N PRO A 899 -24.14 -15.39 28.17
CA PRO A 899 -22.88 -16.03 27.84
C PRO A 899 -22.43 -15.64 26.43
N CYS A 900 -21.16 -15.27 26.34
CA CYS A 900 -20.45 -15.16 25.09
C CYS A 900 -19.74 -16.49 24.82
N VAL A 901 -20.13 -17.20 23.76
CA VAL A 901 -19.60 -18.52 23.40
C VAL A 901 -18.76 -18.48 22.14
N ASN A 902 -17.75 -19.33 22.05
CA ASN A 902 -16.94 -19.50 20.84
C ASN A 902 -17.53 -20.54 19.86
N ARG A 903 -16.79 -20.88 18.80
CA ARG A 903 -17.24 -21.84 17.76
C ARG A 903 -17.49 -23.26 18.31
N GLU A 904 -16.80 -23.63 19.37
CA GLU A 904 -16.95 -24.91 20.05
C GLU A 904 -18.17 -24.93 20.99
N GLY A 905 -18.79 -23.76 21.25
CA GLY A 905 -19.89 -23.61 22.19
C GLY A 905 -19.42 -23.45 23.65
N ASN A 906 -18.14 -23.16 23.88
CA ASN A 906 -17.60 -22.91 25.21
C ASN A 906 -17.74 -21.42 25.56
N VAL A 907 -18.10 -21.12 26.81
CA VAL A 907 -18.26 -19.74 27.31
C VAL A 907 -16.88 -19.11 27.51
N VAL A 908 -16.56 -18.11 26.69
CA VAL A 908 -15.33 -17.32 26.79
C VAL A 908 -15.47 -16.13 27.75
N GLY A 909 -16.70 -15.70 28.01
CA GLY A 909 -17.03 -14.67 29.00
C GLY A 909 -18.54 -14.42 29.10
N ILE A 910 -18.97 -13.47 29.93
CA ILE A 910 -20.36 -12.96 29.94
C ILE A 910 -20.39 -11.48 29.62
N LEU A 911 -21.48 -11.01 28.99
CA LEU A 911 -21.64 -9.60 28.67
C LEU A 911 -21.80 -8.76 29.95
N SER A 912 -20.85 -7.85 30.20
CA SER A 912 -20.90 -6.91 31.33
C SER A 912 -21.52 -5.59 30.88
N ARG A 913 -20.87 -4.87 29.95
CA ARG A 913 -21.33 -3.55 29.51
C ARG A 913 -21.12 -3.32 28.02
N GLY A 914 -21.87 -2.36 27.48
CA GLY A 914 -21.68 -1.85 26.12
C GLY A 914 -21.07 -0.46 26.12
N ASP A 915 -20.28 -0.16 25.09
CA ASP A 915 -19.88 1.22 24.79
C ASP A 915 -21.11 1.95 24.18
N PRO A 916 -21.53 3.10 24.73
CA PRO A 916 -22.65 3.85 24.20
C PRO A 916 -22.34 4.58 22.87
N ILE A 917 -21.06 4.78 22.56
CA ILE A 917 -20.59 5.54 21.38
C ILE A 917 -20.16 4.57 20.25
N ASP A 918 -19.71 3.36 20.59
CA ASP A 918 -19.17 2.39 19.64
C ASP A 918 -19.90 1.03 19.70
N ASN A 919 -19.75 0.20 18.67
CA ASN A 919 -20.24 -1.19 18.61
C ASN A 919 -19.44 -2.16 19.49
N LYS A 920 -18.67 -1.63 20.45
CA LYS A 920 -17.83 -2.39 21.37
C LYS A 920 -18.63 -2.87 22.56
N ARG A 921 -18.32 -4.08 23.01
CA ARG A 921 -18.90 -4.71 24.19
C ARG A 921 -17.78 -5.28 25.06
N PHE A 922 -17.97 -5.25 26.36
CA PHE A 922 -17.00 -5.69 27.36
C PHE A 922 -17.52 -6.94 28.04
N LEU A 923 -16.69 -7.97 28.10
CA LEU A 923 -17.01 -9.24 28.72
C LEU A 923 -16.17 -9.46 29.98
N VAL A 924 -16.79 -10.06 30.99
CA VAL A 924 -16.05 -10.70 32.08
C VAL A 924 -15.44 -12.01 31.56
N PRO A 925 -14.11 -12.18 31.60
CA PRO A 925 -13.44 -13.32 31.00
C PRO A 925 -13.68 -14.64 31.75
N SER A 926 -13.65 -15.74 30.99
CA SER A 926 -13.89 -17.12 31.45
C SER A 926 -13.06 -17.55 32.67
N ASN A 927 -11.83 -17.07 32.79
CA ASN A 927 -10.97 -17.35 33.95
C ASN A 927 -11.52 -16.74 35.26
N GLN A 928 -12.09 -15.52 35.22
CA GLN A 928 -12.77 -14.91 36.36
C GLN A 928 -14.06 -15.67 36.70
N LEU A 929 -14.83 -16.06 35.69
CA LEU A 929 -16.06 -16.86 35.89
C LEU A 929 -15.78 -18.20 36.56
N LYS A 930 -14.66 -18.85 36.22
CA LYS A 930 -14.23 -20.10 36.85
C LYS A 930 -13.91 -19.95 38.32
N LEU A 931 -13.29 -18.84 38.72
CA LEU A 931 -12.99 -18.57 40.12
C LEU A 931 -14.28 -18.46 40.93
N LEU A 932 -15.25 -17.70 40.42
CA LEU A 932 -16.57 -17.56 41.06
C LEU A 932 -17.32 -18.90 41.11
N TYR A 933 -17.30 -19.67 40.02
CA TYR A 933 -17.91 -21.00 39.98
C TYR A 933 -17.29 -21.95 41.01
N LYS A 934 -15.94 -21.98 41.11
CA LYS A 934 -15.22 -22.83 42.06
C LYS A 934 -15.62 -22.49 43.51
N GLN A 935 -15.62 -21.21 43.87
CA GLN A 935 -16.07 -20.73 45.18
C GLN A 935 -17.52 -21.18 45.49
N ALA A 936 -18.42 -21.07 44.51
CA ALA A 936 -19.83 -21.44 44.67
C ALA A 936 -20.02 -22.96 44.85
N THR A 937 -19.13 -23.77 44.28
CA THR A 937 -19.18 -25.23 44.44
C THR A 937 -18.61 -25.73 45.76
N GLU A 938 -17.73 -24.94 46.40
CA GLU A 938 -17.07 -25.24 47.67
C GLU A 938 -17.90 -24.79 48.88
N GLN A 939 -18.78 -23.81 48.71
CA GLN A 939 -19.82 -23.47 49.68
C GLN A 939 -20.87 -24.59 49.75
N LYS A 940 -20.83 -25.35 50.85
CA LYS A 940 -21.81 -26.41 51.17
C LYS A 940 -23.20 -25.84 51.39
#